data_AF-A0A2L0EN49-F1
#
_entry.id   AF-A0A2L0EN49-F1
#
_cell.length_a   1.000
_cell.length_b   1.000
_cell.length_c   1.000
_cell.angle_alpha   90.00
_cell.angle_beta   90.00
_cell.angle_gamma   90.00
#
_symmetry.space_group_name_H-M   'P 1'
#
loop_
_entity.id
_entity.type
_entity.pdbx_description
1 polymer ?
#
loop_
_entity_poly.entity_id
_entity_poly.type
_entity_poly.pdbx_seq_one_letter_code
_entity_poly.pdbx_strand_id
1 'polypeptide(L)'
;MTPTSSRPRAPLALASACALAGCSGAPAQPARPAEPPSPAADLSGAAYASPARWSYHPPAPEAAVAWAPLAGGGCVVVAQGGQRWTVTPERQAAAPAPGAAAPALRCAGQGRASSAPAPEELTALVRRSPTSWMFVGASGAIYEASSPLGQFTRTLSPPEPLADVAGAGGALLGVTHGGGVLRWREDLGWKPVQLDAAAAQAGRTPPRALDVAMAEGGRALALALPESLFSSDDGGATWSRAPLPAMGLSQVGVLGGELLAEGLLASATWEPRRTPAFSRSAAALPQADVELAIAVPRAPSAAAVSAGRAAIAGDRYVEVVHPDDAGAPWLLASGPIDGPLRAAPLPGTAGCSSVKLGASGASVLKIVAVCVEPEDDHILARVLRSDDGGASWSPGATLETPDVAHVSVAVSPEGAALVTGVCKPAARGSDCKPSAPLLLAQDAARGDARAAVVVAAAPTLNSIAALPAFSADGRSAYFLGYRGKDERLALFVSHDGGETFAPRLLHAPGAAVPSSSPDGPEAEDEDEDTEGGPGGGAAPPGFELVEESALRPADDGAVGLLLAEAGALVVVTTDDDGLVLSVAAPPAEGAMLASVGRRVVALAPEHRAQPGGDMAAALWESLDGGVSWAELPDMPAISSDLAESDAAMACGVGGCLFGDTVTRVGWGAAAEGAPARAPAPAPRAQPAVRAPIVCETLPSSKWTRIDHVDSSGLGLPDGDEALRGRSVWSLLTRAPTGAVDVVSALLPESGAGEARVVTRALLPAVPAGARVATSVTAQMEGYAAARVRLPGGVARPGAPMRNVELAWENWMDGTSARGVIADAGPFELGDVKPAPRAAGGAARQPPAGARPRPGAPGAAPPPEDLFDPALLSVSVGGIFVRPHSGSAHSPLTFFYEPSGKLQRFDFPPWPASGLHGSLDVRADAVLADGQPVGVGMVRQPSSGPVTAMLLAHRPAPAPSGAAPAPAPGSGAAWEIDAVTVAPPADRDRLVHIDWTYAGKTIGVTTLVAAPAHATAWALFQPFRGDGTFGLAQPLPTPFDLGGVPRPCSAADRAATARHEVPLFAGSEALFPGTRHPVLVTDVAGPSGTPEAHVLLTSTAVLHGTPAAPCVAGWEARALGRAPISAIVPGDLAQAWLFRPAAGPSPANGTAIELRPMTCRFDPGAKVPESVWNEPATARVAR
;
A
#
# COMPACT_ATOMS: atom_id res chain seq x y z
N MET A 1 17.92 26.31 -50.30
CA MET A 1 17.05 27.12 -51.19
C MET A 1 15.63 26.61 -51.06
N THR A 2 14.70 27.46 -50.62
CA THR A 2 13.25 27.39 -50.93
C THR A 2 13.02 27.78 -52.41
N PRO A 3 11.79 27.75 -53.01
CA PRO A 3 10.42 27.49 -52.51
C PRO A 3 9.67 26.38 -53.35
N THR A 4 8.34 26.15 -53.43
CA THR A 4 7.10 26.77 -52.86
C THR A 4 5.92 25.76 -52.79
N SER A 5 4.92 26.07 -51.95
CA SER A 5 3.44 26.11 -52.14
C SER A 5 2.78 25.67 -53.49
N SER A 6 1.46 25.37 -53.62
CA SER A 6 0.28 25.43 -52.71
C SER A 6 -0.97 24.66 -53.26
N ARG A 7 -1.93 24.34 -52.36
CA ARG A 7 -3.43 24.29 -52.41
C ARG A 7 -4.21 24.55 -53.74
N PRO A 8 -5.56 24.34 -53.80
CA PRO A 8 -6.47 23.38 -53.13
C PRO A 8 -7.55 22.77 -54.08
N ARG A 9 -8.49 21.94 -53.59
CA ARG A 9 -9.92 21.95 -54.04
C ARG A 9 -10.89 21.15 -53.16
N ALA A 10 -11.90 21.86 -52.66
CA ALA A 10 -13.30 21.43 -52.45
C ALA A 10 -14.16 22.43 -53.27
N PRO A 11 -15.52 22.37 -53.36
CA PRO A 11 -16.48 21.48 -52.69
C PRO A 11 -17.56 20.89 -53.65
N LEU A 12 -18.52 20.10 -53.14
CA LEU A 12 -19.96 20.49 -53.13
C LEU A 12 -20.82 19.48 -52.34
N ALA A 13 -22.02 19.91 -51.94
CA ALA A 13 -23.01 19.12 -51.20
C ALA A 13 -24.06 18.49 -52.13
N LEU A 14 -24.79 17.48 -51.62
CA LEU A 14 -26.18 17.27 -52.01
C LEU A 14 -27.00 16.74 -50.83
N ALA A 15 -28.24 17.21 -50.71
CA ALA A 15 -29.19 16.82 -49.67
C ALA A 15 -30.24 15.86 -50.22
N SER A 16 -30.88 15.08 -49.35
CA SER A 16 -32.14 14.38 -49.62
C SER A 16 -33.00 14.37 -48.37
N ALA A 17 -34.31 14.59 -48.52
CA ALA A 17 -35.25 14.72 -47.42
C ALA A 17 -36.64 14.13 -47.76
N CYS A 18 -37.39 13.79 -46.70
CA CYS A 18 -38.85 13.63 -46.61
C CYS A 18 -39.57 12.43 -47.28
N ALA A 19 -40.05 11.50 -46.45
CA ALA A 19 -41.47 11.21 -46.19
C ALA A 19 -41.57 10.38 -44.88
N LEU A 20 -42.20 10.79 -43.78
CA LEU A 20 -43.64 11.03 -43.49
C LEU A 20 -44.56 9.80 -43.64
N ALA A 21 -44.90 9.16 -42.51
CA ALA A 21 -46.26 9.00 -41.95
C ALA A 21 -46.32 7.91 -40.87
N GLY A 22 -47.13 8.10 -39.81
CA GLY A 22 -47.45 7.01 -38.86
C GLY A 22 -47.72 7.45 -37.41
N CYS A 23 -48.86 8.08 -37.15
CA CYS A 23 -49.32 8.33 -35.78
C CYS A 23 -50.14 7.15 -35.24
N SER A 24 -49.83 6.69 -34.03
CA SER A 24 -50.78 5.95 -33.19
C SER A 24 -50.46 6.19 -31.72
N GLY A 25 -51.25 7.03 -31.06
CA GLY A 25 -51.14 7.27 -29.62
C GLY A 25 -51.95 6.23 -28.86
N ALA A 26 -51.32 5.53 -27.91
CA ALA A 26 -52.04 4.77 -26.90
C ALA A 26 -52.61 5.74 -25.84
N PRO A 27 -53.84 5.55 -25.35
CA PRO A 27 -54.41 6.43 -24.34
C PRO A 27 -53.67 6.29 -23.01
N ALA A 28 -53.41 7.42 -22.35
CA ALA A 28 -52.91 7.42 -20.99
C ALA A 28 -53.93 6.72 -20.07
N GLN A 29 -53.45 5.85 -19.17
CA GLN A 29 -54.27 5.33 -18.09
C GLN A 29 -54.78 6.49 -17.24
N PRO A 30 -56.08 6.53 -16.87
CA PRO A 30 -56.56 7.52 -15.92
C PRO A 30 -55.82 7.36 -14.60
N ALA A 31 -55.29 8.46 -14.07
CA ALA A 31 -54.65 8.46 -12.76
C ALA A 31 -55.64 7.91 -11.72
N ARG A 32 -55.19 6.91 -10.96
CA ARG A 32 -55.94 6.38 -9.82
C ARG A 32 -56.24 7.57 -8.89
N PRO A 33 -57.50 7.80 -8.46
CA PRO A 33 -57.79 8.88 -7.54
C PRO A 33 -56.89 8.77 -6.32
N ALA A 34 -56.21 9.86 -5.96
CA ALA A 34 -55.45 9.90 -4.73
C ALA A 34 -56.41 9.61 -3.57
N GLU A 35 -56.07 8.58 -2.79
CA GLU A 35 -56.76 8.30 -1.55
C GLU A 35 -56.65 9.53 -0.66
N PRO A 36 -57.75 10.05 -0.09
CA PRO A 36 -57.70 11.29 0.69
C PRO A 36 -56.71 11.07 1.85
N PRO A 37 -55.74 11.98 2.06
CA PRO A 37 -54.82 11.82 3.17
C PRO A 37 -55.63 11.75 4.46
N SER A 38 -55.37 10.72 5.27
CA SER A 38 -55.84 10.67 6.66
C SER A 38 -55.56 12.02 7.32
N PRO A 39 -56.51 12.61 8.07
CA PRO A 39 -56.31 13.90 8.68
C PRO A 39 -55.11 13.82 9.63
N ALA A 40 -53.98 14.39 9.19
CA ALA A 40 -52.82 14.56 10.03
C ALA A 40 -53.26 15.39 11.25
N ALA A 41 -53.14 14.80 12.44
CA ALA A 41 -53.32 15.56 13.66
C ALA A 41 -52.24 16.65 13.68
N ASP A 42 -52.64 17.92 13.82
CA ASP A 42 -51.73 19.05 14.04
C ASP A 42 -51.04 18.90 15.40
N LEU A 43 -50.00 18.06 15.45
CA LEU A 43 -49.05 17.99 16.54
C LEU A 43 -47.94 19.02 16.30
N SER A 44 -48.26 20.28 16.59
CA SER A 44 -47.30 21.38 16.55
C SER A 44 -46.27 21.24 17.70
N GLY A 45 -45.17 20.52 17.46
CA GLY A 45 -44.09 20.33 18.43
C GLY A 45 -42.73 20.08 17.78
N ALA A 46 -41.86 21.10 17.81
CA ALA A 46 -40.46 21.11 17.36
C ALA A 46 -40.20 20.75 15.87
N ALA A 47 -39.25 21.45 15.24
CA ALA A 47 -39.04 21.36 13.79
C ALA A 47 -38.17 20.17 13.38
N TYR A 48 -38.68 19.34 12.46
CA TYR A 48 -37.91 18.31 11.74
C TYR A 48 -36.81 18.95 10.89
N ALA A 49 -35.55 18.63 11.17
CA ALA A 49 -34.40 19.11 10.42
C ALA A 49 -34.14 18.25 9.17
N SER A 50 -34.90 18.52 8.09
CA SER A 50 -34.54 18.15 6.72
C SER A 50 -33.85 19.33 6.03
N PRO A 51 -32.79 19.16 5.22
CA PRO A 51 -32.19 17.90 4.76
C PRO A 51 -31.24 17.21 5.75
N ALA A 52 -31.10 15.88 5.60
CA ALA A 52 -30.05 15.12 6.28
C ALA A 52 -28.65 15.47 5.73
N ARG A 53 -27.62 15.43 6.58
CA ARG A 53 -26.23 15.74 6.23
C ARG A 53 -25.22 14.81 6.92
N TRP A 54 -24.03 14.70 6.34
CA TRP A 54 -22.90 13.98 6.92
C TRP A 54 -21.89 14.92 7.59
N SER A 55 -21.30 14.44 8.68
CA SER A 55 -20.19 15.08 9.39
C SER A 55 -19.11 14.03 9.66
N TYR A 56 -17.85 14.39 9.40
CA TYR A 56 -16.70 13.52 9.56
C TYR A 56 -15.73 14.13 10.58
N HIS A 57 -15.25 13.27 11.47
CA HIS A 57 -14.57 13.60 12.72
C HIS A 57 -13.38 12.63 12.95
N PRO A 58 -12.41 12.56 12.02
CA PRO A 58 -11.28 11.66 12.17
C PRO A 58 -10.46 11.94 13.44
N PRO A 59 -9.73 10.93 13.96
CA PRO A 59 -8.72 11.13 14.98
C PRO A 59 -7.60 12.05 14.48
N ALA A 60 -6.66 12.41 15.37
CA ALA A 60 -5.50 13.20 14.97
C ALA A 60 -4.69 12.46 13.88
N PRO A 61 -4.31 13.12 12.77
CA PRO A 61 -3.56 12.49 11.70
C PRO A 61 -2.12 12.25 12.14
N GLU A 62 -1.61 11.04 11.90
CA GLU A 62 -0.23 10.68 12.28
C GLU A 62 0.83 11.43 11.44
N ALA A 63 0.55 11.64 10.16
CA ALA A 63 1.47 12.24 9.20
C ALA A 63 0.78 13.20 8.22
N ALA A 64 1.52 14.20 7.77
CA ALA A 64 1.12 15.07 6.66
C ALA A 64 1.63 14.48 5.34
N VAL A 65 0.77 14.46 4.32
CA VAL A 65 1.20 14.20 2.92
C VAL A 65 1.59 15.51 2.25
N ALA A 66 0.81 16.58 2.47
CA ALA A 66 1.11 17.93 1.98
C ALA A 66 0.57 19.00 2.94
N TRP A 67 1.11 20.21 2.90
CA TRP A 67 0.62 21.32 3.72
C TRP A 67 0.86 22.68 3.05
N ALA A 68 0.14 23.72 3.49
CA ALA A 68 0.45 25.11 3.12
C ALA A 68 0.10 26.11 4.24
N PRO A 69 0.85 27.21 4.39
CA PRO A 69 0.59 28.22 5.40
C PRO A 69 -0.66 29.06 5.06
N LEU A 70 -1.37 29.46 6.12
CA LEU A 70 -2.47 30.42 6.09
C LEU A 70 -1.98 31.81 6.53
N ALA A 71 -2.61 32.86 6.00
CA ALA A 71 -2.20 34.26 6.25
C ALA A 71 -2.36 34.74 7.72
N GLY A 72 -2.84 33.89 8.62
CA GLY A 72 -2.94 34.14 10.07
C GLY A 72 -1.97 33.32 10.92
N GLY A 73 -0.96 32.67 10.34
CA GLY A 73 0.02 31.85 11.06
C GLY A 73 -0.40 30.41 11.35
N GLY A 74 -1.61 30.01 10.91
CA GLY A 74 -2.00 28.60 10.85
C GLY A 74 -1.57 27.92 9.55
N CYS A 75 -2.02 26.69 9.33
CA CYS A 75 -1.78 25.96 8.08
C CYS A 75 -3.00 25.13 7.66
N VAL A 76 -3.02 24.75 6.39
CA VAL A 76 -3.82 23.65 5.85
C VAL A 76 -2.92 22.43 5.75
N VAL A 77 -3.41 21.27 6.18
CA VAL A 77 -2.72 19.98 6.05
C VAL A 77 -3.63 19.02 5.28
N VAL A 78 -3.02 18.26 4.37
CA VAL A 78 -3.56 17.05 3.79
C VAL A 78 -2.89 15.87 4.48
N ALA A 79 -3.69 14.89 4.88
CA ALA A 79 -3.23 13.67 5.54
C ALA A 79 -3.79 12.44 4.83
N GLN A 80 -3.34 11.26 5.27
CA GLN A 80 -3.75 9.95 4.76
C GLN A 80 -5.28 9.76 4.75
N GLY A 81 -5.80 8.89 3.89
CA GLY A 81 -7.23 8.66 3.71
C GLY A 81 -7.96 9.84 3.07
N GLY A 82 -7.24 10.68 2.31
CA GLY A 82 -7.81 11.86 1.64
C GLY A 82 -8.28 12.95 2.61
N GLN A 83 -7.79 12.94 3.85
CA GLN A 83 -8.19 13.88 4.89
C GLN A 83 -7.66 15.30 4.63
N ARG A 84 -8.43 16.30 5.08
CA ARG A 84 -8.08 17.73 4.97
C ARG A 84 -8.30 18.42 6.30
N TRP A 85 -7.32 19.19 6.75
CA TRP A 85 -7.27 19.81 8.08
C TRP A 85 -6.90 21.29 7.97
N THR A 86 -7.42 22.10 8.89
CA THR A 86 -6.86 23.42 9.20
C THR A 86 -6.36 23.42 10.64
N VAL A 87 -5.12 23.87 10.85
CA VAL A 87 -4.52 24.02 12.18
C VAL A 87 -4.46 25.50 12.54
N THR A 88 -5.04 25.86 13.68
CA THR A 88 -4.93 27.20 14.27
C THR A 88 -3.81 27.18 15.32
N PRO A 89 -2.81 28.07 15.23
CA PRO A 89 -1.65 28.00 16.10
C PRO A 89 -2.06 28.34 17.54
N GLU A 90 -1.53 27.58 18.50
CA GLU A 90 -1.76 27.87 19.91
C GLU A 90 -0.99 29.12 20.34
N ARG A 91 -1.67 30.06 21.01
CA ARG A 91 -1.11 31.39 21.36
C ARG A 91 0.07 31.35 22.35
N GLN A 92 0.45 30.18 22.84
CA GLN A 92 1.42 30.00 23.94
C GLN A 92 2.77 29.41 23.54
N ALA A 93 3.03 29.14 22.25
CA ALA A 93 4.39 28.87 21.79
C ALA A 93 5.26 30.13 21.97
N ALA A 94 6.02 30.19 23.08
CA ALA A 94 6.94 31.27 23.35
C ALA A 94 7.92 31.44 22.18
N ALA A 95 8.22 32.69 21.82
CA ALA A 95 9.13 32.99 20.72
C ALA A 95 10.45 32.22 20.92
N PRO A 96 10.96 31.51 19.89
CA PRO A 96 12.16 30.70 20.02
C PRO A 96 13.32 31.56 20.50
N ALA A 97 14.13 31.01 21.41
CA ALA A 97 15.26 31.75 21.98
C ALA A 97 16.18 32.26 20.85
N PRO A 98 16.63 33.54 20.91
CA PRO A 98 17.42 34.12 19.84
C PRO A 98 18.72 33.34 19.63
N GLY A 99 18.88 32.76 18.44
CA GLY A 99 20.00 31.89 18.09
C GLY A 99 19.66 30.40 17.93
N ALA A 100 18.44 29.97 18.26
CA ALA A 100 17.95 28.67 17.80
C ALA A 100 17.90 28.63 16.26
N ALA A 101 18.24 27.49 15.66
CA ALA A 101 18.00 27.26 14.24
C ALA A 101 16.51 27.51 13.92
N ALA A 102 16.21 28.03 12.73
CA ALA A 102 14.84 28.27 12.31
C ALA A 102 14.03 26.97 12.54
N PRO A 103 12.97 26.99 13.37
CA PRO A 103 12.26 25.77 13.71
C PRO A 103 11.73 25.13 12.43
N ALA A 104 11.82 23.80 12.34
CA ALA A 104 11.07 23.05 11.34
C ALA A 104 9.62 23.56 11.34
N LEU A 105 9.04 23.73 10.15
CA LEU A 105 7.75 24.40 9.96
C LEU A 105 6.61 23.57 10.59
N ARG A 106 6.43 23.71 11.91
CA ARG A 106 5.49 22.94 12.72
C ARG A 106 4.05 23.40 12.48
N CYS A 107 3.24 22.53 11.89
CA CYS A 107 1.79 22.61 11.91
C CYS A 107 1.26 22.16 13.29
N ALA A 108 1.48 22.98 14.31
CA ALA A 108 1.10 22.68 15.70
C ALA A 108 -0.05 23.57 16.20
N GLY A 109 -1.01 23.00 16.92
CA GLY A 109 -2.11 23.72 17.54
C GLY A 109 -3.46 23.00 17.40
N GLN A 110 -4.55 23.76 17.43
CA GLN A 110 -5.91 23.22 17.40
C GLN A 110 -6.34 22.89 15.97
N GLY A 111 -6.61 21.62 15.71
CA GLY A 111 -7.04 21.09 14.42
C GLY A 111 -8.54 21.13 14.19
N ARG A 112 -8.92 21.26 12.92
CA ARG A 112 -10.28 20.99 12.46
C ARG A 112 -10.23 20.26 11.12
N ALA A 113 -10.81 19.06 11.07
CA ALA A 113 -10.98 18.28 9.85
C ALA A 113 -12.10 18.85 8.96
N SER A 114 -12.06 18.50 7.67
CA SER A 114 -13.17 18.66 6.74
C SER A 114 -14.20 17.57 6.96
N SER A 115 -15.49 17.91 6.91
CA SER A 115 -16.58 16.93 6.91
C SER A 115 -16.70 16.16 5.59
N ALA A 116 -15.89 16.49 4.58
CA ALA A 116 -15.89 15.86 3.26
C ALA A 116 -14.45 15.40 2.91
N PRO A 117 -14.04 14.17 3.27
CA PRO A 117 -12.77 13.61 2.79
C PRO A 117 -12.78 13.46 1.26
N ALA A 118 -11.59 13.37 0.66
CA ALA A 118 -11.48 13.00 -0.75
C ALA A 118 -11.86 11.52 -0.96
N PRO A 119 -12.33 11.14 -2.16
CA PRO A 119 -12.64 9.75 -2.51
C PRO A 119 -11.39 8.92 -2.85
N GLU A 120 -10.20 9.44 -2.55
CA GLU A 120 -8.89 8.83 -2.74
C GLU A 120 -7.85 9.55 -1.86
N GLU A 121 -6.67 8.93 -1.67
CA GLU A 121 -5.50 9.55 -1.05
C GLU A 121 -5.17 10.88 -1.75
N LEU A 122 -4.93 11.95 -1.00
CA LEU A 122 -4.55 13.25 -1.54
C LEU A 122 -3.03 13.45 -1.43
N THR A 123 -2.37 13.71 -2.55
CA THR A 123 -0.90 13.83 -2.68
C THR A 123 -0.40 15.26 -2.62
N ALA A 124 -1.21 16.24 -3.05
CA ALA A 124 -0.82 17.65 -3.04
C ALA A 124 -1.99 18.60 -2.78
N LEU A 125 -1.68 19.84 -2.40
CA LEU A 125 -2.66 20.92 -2.28
C LEU A 125 -2.09 22.24 -2.83
N VAL A 126 -2.93 23.00 -3.53
CA VAL A 126 -2.57 24.26 -4.19
C VAL A 126 -3.59 25.34 -3.85
N ARG A 127 -3.11 26.44 -3.28
CA ARG A 127 -3.93 27.63 -3.03
C ARG A 127 -3.98 28.51 -4.27
N ARG A 128 -5.07 28.42 -5.05
CA ARG A 128 -5.29 29.26 -6.23
C ARG A 128 -5.62 30.72 -5.87
N SER A 129 -6.39 30.94 -4.79
CA SER A 129 -6.72 32.27 -4.29
C SER A 129 -7.05 32.22 -2.78
N PRO A 130 -7.37 33.35 -2.12
CA PRO A 130 -7.88 33.32 -0.75
C PRO A 130 -9.13 32.45 -0.55
N THR A 131 -9.95 32.25 -1.60
CA THR A 131 -11.24 31.55 -1.60
C THR A 131 -11.31 30.46 -2.67
N SER A 132 -10.17 29.91 -3.08
CA SER A 132 -10.11 28.83 -4.07
C SER A 132 -8.90 27.96 -3.81
N TRP A 133 -9.18 26.68 -3.59
CA TRP A 133 -8.23 25.63 -3.24
C TRP A 133 -8.38 24.50 -4.25
N MET A 134 -7.27 23.86 -4.58
CA MET A 134 -7.18 22.66 -5.40
C MET A 134 -6.46 21.61 -4.57
N PHE A 135 -7.01 20.40 -4.53
CA PHE A 135 -6.40 19.24 -3.91
C PHE A 135 -6.17 18.21 -5.00
N VAL A 136 -5.07 17.48 -4.96
CA VAL A 136 -4.69 16.51 -5.98
C VAL A 136 -4.77 15.12 -5.37
N GLY A 137 -5.54 14.22 -5.98
CA GLY A 137 -5.60 12.81 -5.60
C GLY A 137 -4.43 11.99 -6.16
N ALA A 138 -4.20 10.80 -5.63
CA ALA A 138 -3.19 9.85 -6.12
C ALA A 138 -3.40 9.46 -7.60
N SER A 139 -4.64 9.44 -8.09
CA SER A 139 -4.97 9.30 -9.52
C SER A 139 -4.55 10.50 -10.39
N GLY A 140 -4.09 11.58 -9.78
CA GLY A 140 -3.86 12.89 -10.40
C GLY A 140 -5.11 13.75 -10.59
N ALA A 141 -6.30 13.30 -10.13
CA ALA A 141 -7.53 14.08 -10.20
C ALA A 141 -7.43 15.35 -9.33
N ILE A 142 -7.88 16.49 -9.86
CA ILE A 142 -7.92 17.76 -9.14
C ILE A 142 -9.33 17.95 -8.56
N TYR A 143 -9.41 18.19 -7.26
CA TYR A 143 -10.62 18.53 -6.53
C TYR A 143 -10.60 20.01 -6.14
N GLU A 144 -11.49 20.82 -6.73
CA GLU A 144 -11.61 22.25 -6.39
C GLU A 144 -12.54 22.45 -5.18
N ALA A 145 -12.18 23.34 -4.25
CA ALA A 145 -13.03 23.76 -3.14
C ALA A 145 -12.93 25.28 -2.89
N SER A 146 -14.00 25.89 -2.39
CA SER A 146 -14.06 27.33 -2.07
C SER A 146 -13.36 27.71 -0.75
N SER A 147 -13.08 26.72 0.11
CA SER A 147 -12.29 26.88 1.33
C SER A 147 -11.52 25.58 1.64
N PRO A 148 -10.51 25.59 2.53
CA PRO A 148 -9.69 24.40 2.81
C PRO A 148 -10.50 23.18 3.23
N LEU A 149 -11.56 23.40 4.00
CA LEU A 149 -12.42 22.37 4.59
C LEU A 149 -13.77 22.22 3.87
N GLY A 150 -14.06 23.04 2.86
CA GLY A 150 -15.33 23.00 2.14
C GLY A 150 -15.48 21.73 1.31
N GLN A 151 -16.73 21.35 1.02
CA GLN A 151 -17.04 20.32 0.02
C GLN A 151 -16.38 20.65 -1.33
N PHE A 152 -16.05 19.61 -2.09
CA PHE A 152 -15.49 19.78 -3.42
C PHE A 152 -16.57 20.25 -4.40
N THR A 153 -16.35 21.41 -5.02
CA THR A 153 -17.28 22.03 -5.96
C THR A 153 -17.11 21.52 -7.39
N ARG A 154 -15.97 20.85 -7.69
CA ARG A 154 -15.63 20.34 -9.02
C ARG A 154 -14.53 19.28 -8.91
N THR A 155 -14.61 18.26 -9.76
CA THR A 155 -13.54 17.26 -9.96
C THR A 155 -13.05 17.33 -11.40
N LEU A 156 -11.73 17.25 -11.61
CA LEU A 156 -11.07 17.36 -12.92
C LEU A 156 -10.03 16.25 -13.07
N SER A 157 -10.37 15.19 -13.78
CA SER A 157 -9.44 14.11 -14.10
C SER A 157 -8.37 14.55 -15.12
N PRO A 158 -7.12 14.11 -14.97
CA PRO A 158 -6.10 14.23 -16.01
C PRO A 158 -6.39 13.24 -17.16
N PRO A 159 -5.80 13.44 -18.36
CA PRO A 159 -5.96 12.53 -19.48
C PRO A 159 -5.28 11.16 -19.25
N GLU A 160 -4.32 11.11 -18.33
CA GLU A 160 -3.60 9.92 -17.85
C GLU A 160 -3.17 10.16 -16.38
N PRO A 161 -3.00 9.11 -15.56
CA PRO A 161 -2.62 9.27 -14.15
C PRO A 161 -1.30 10.01 -13.95
N LEU A 162 -1.21 10.76 -12.85
CA LEU A 162 -0.07 11.63 -12.53
C LEU A 162 0.77 11.03 -11.40
N ALA A 163 2.06 10.92 -11.66
CA ALA A 163 3.07 10.38 -10.76
C ALA A 163 3.67 11.45 -9.82
N ASP A 164 3.43 12.73 -10.10
CA ASP A 164 3.75 13.89 -9.27
C ASP A 164 2.98 15.14 -9.80
N VAL A 165 2.65 16.11 -8.93
CA VAL A 165 1.93 17.35 -9.27
C VAL A 165 2.34 18.53 -8.38
N ALA A 166 2.72 19.65 -9.00
CA ALA A 166 2.94 20.93 -8.32
C ALA A 166 2.15 22.08 -8.96
N GLY A 167 1.87 23.14 -8.18
CA GLY A 167 1.14 24.28 -8.71
C GLY A 167 1.22 25.54 -7.86
N ALA A 168 1.10 26.68 -8.53
CA ALA A 168 1.05 28.01 -7.92
C ALA A 168 0.25 28.97 -8.81
N GLY A 169 -0.39 29.98 -8.22
CA GLY A 169 -1.02 31.08 -8.98
C GLY A 169 -2.10 30.69 -9.99
N GLY A 170 -2.73 29.51 -9.83
CA GLY A 170 -3.79 29.03 -10.73
C GLY A 170 -3.33 28.23 -11.96
N ALA A 171 -2.03 27.88 -12.04
CA ALA A 171 -1.52 26.87 -12.96
C ALA A 171 -1.05 25.64 -12.19
N LEU A 172 -1.16 24.46 -12.81
CA LEU A 172 -0.61 23.20 -12.29
C LEU A 172 0.30 22.57 -13.35
N LEU A 173 1.32 21.85 -12.89
CA LEU A 173 2.14 20.94 -13.66
C LEU A 173 1.99 19.55 -13.07
N GLY A 174 1.88 18.54 -13.92
CA GLY A 174 1.86 17.14 -13.52
C GLY A 174 2.86 16.33 -14.33
N VAL A 175 3.60 15.45 -13.66
CA VAL A 175 4.39 14.40 -14.29
C VAL A 175 3.50 13.16 -14.44
N THR A 176 3.54 12.51 -15.59
CA THR A 176 2.79 11.26 -15.82
C THR A 176 3.68 10.05 -15.48
N HIS A 177 3.12 8.85 -15.24
CA HIS A 177 3.97 7.66 -15.01
C HIS A 177 4.89 7.32 -16.21
N GLY A 178 4.56 7.80 -17.42
CA GLY A 178 5.43 7.76 -18.59
C GLY A 178 6.59 8.78 -18.60
N GLY A 179 6.66 9.68 -17.63
CA GLY A 179 7.60 10.79 -17.56
C GLY A 179 7.29 11.94 -18.54
N GLY A 180 6.05 12.03 -19.04
CA GLY A 180 5.57 13.20 -19.78
C GLY A 180 5.17 14.31 -18.81
N VAL A 181 5.26 15.58 -19.25
CA VAL A 181 4.78 16.73 -18.45
C VAL A 181 3.47 17.25 -19.04
N LEU A 182 2.45 17.32 -18.20
CA LEU A 182 1.20 18.01 -18.49
C LEU A 182 1.16 19.35 -17.75
N ARG A 183 0.51 20.33 -18.36
CA ARG A 183 0.19 21.62 -17.76
C ARG A 183 -1.32 21.79 -17.74
N TRP A 184 -1.88 22.12 -16.58
CA TRP A 184 -3.29 22.48 -16.45
C TRP A 184 -3.46 24.01 -16.44
N ARG A 185 -4.48 24.47 -17.17
CA ARG A 185 -5.03 25.82 -17.03
C ARG A 185 -6.56 25.77 -17.11
N GLU A 186 -7.23 26.66 -16.40
CA GLU A 186 -8.69 26.75 -16.38
C GLU A 186 -9.32 26.90 -17.79
N ASP A 187 -8.67 27.64 -18.69
CA ASP A 187 -9.15 27.93 -20.05
C ASP A 187 -8.79 26.87 -21.10
N LEU A 188 -7.87 25.94 -20.80
CA LEU A 188 -7.37 24.93 -21.75
C LEU A 188 -7.53 23.48 -21.27
N GLY A 189 -7.81 23.28 -19.98
CA GLY A 189 -7.66 22.00 -19.29
C GLY A 189 -6.20 21.56 -19.24
N TRP A 190 -6.00 20.24 -19.12
CA TRP A 190 -4.68 19.62 -19.24
C TRP A 190 -4.19 19.63 -20.70
N LYS A 191 -2.92 20.01 -20.91
CA LYS A 191 -2.20 19.92 -22.20
C LYS A 191 -0.77 19.40 -21.99
N PRO A 192 -0.24 18.53 -22.85
CA PRO A 192 1.16 18.13 -22.79
C PRO A 192 2.09 19.29 -23.15
N VAL A 193 3.25 19.35 -22.47
CA VAL A 193 4.31 20.32 -22.72
C VAL A 193 5.64 19.58 -22.95
N GLN A 194 6.48 20.12 -23.83
CA GLN A 194 7.79 19.56 -24.15
C GLN A 194 8.87 20.26 -23.31
N LEU A 195 9.60 19.52 -22.49
CA LEU A 195 10.73 20.04 -21.68
C LEU A 195 11.92 20.46 -22.55
N ASP A 196 12.24 19.68 -23.58
CA ASP A 196 13.32 19.99 -24.53
C ASP A 196 12.79 20.00 -25.96
N ALA A 197 12.16 21.12 -26.33
CA ALA A 197 11.65 21.34 -27.68
C ALA A 197 12.76 21.29 -28.76
N ALA A 198 14.02 21.58 -28.41
CA ALA A 198 15.15 21.52 -29.34
C ALA A 198 15.59 20.08 -29.59
N ALA A 199 15.67 19.24 -28.55
CA ALA A 199 15.91 17.80 -28.68
C ALA A 199 14.81 17.11 -29.50
N ALA A 200 13.54 17.44 -29.24
CA ALA A 200 12.41 16.92 -30.01
C ALA A 200 12.48 17.31 -31.51
N GLN A 201 12.83 18.55 -31.83
CA GLN A 201 13.06 19.00 -33.21
C GLN A 201 14.25 18.30 -33.88
N ALA A 202 15.26 17.91 -33.10
CA ALA A 202 16.41 17.12 -33.56
C ALA A 202 16.12 15.61 -33.64
N GLY A 203 14.88 15.16 -33.42
CA GLY A 203 14.49 13.75 -33.46
C GLY A 203 15.08 12.90 -32.34
N ARG A 204 15.53 13.52 -31.24
CA ARG A 204 16.00 12.83 -30.04
C ARG A 204 14.82 12.47 -29.15
N THR A 205 14.96 11.38 -28.40
CA THR A 205 14.02 11.01 -27.33
C THR A 205 13.88 12.18 -26.35
N PRO A 206 12.66 12.65 -26.02
CA PRO A 206 12.49 13.68 -25.01
C PRO A 206 12.95 13.15 -23.64
N PRO A 207 13.48 14.02 -22.77
CA PRO A 207 13.84 13.64 -21.40
C PRO A 207 12.56 13.27 -20.62
N ARG A 208 12.63 12.27 -19.75
CA ARG A 208 11.49 11.82 -18.95
C ARG A 208 11.48 12.56 -17.62
N ALA A 209 10.49 13.43 -17.40
CA ALA A 209 10.31 14.09 -16.12
C ALA A 209 10.10 13.07 -15.00
N LEU A 210 10.63 13.39 -13.82
CA LEU A 210 10.48 12.59 -12.61
C LEU A 210 9.80 13.37 -11.47
N ASP A 211 9.95 14.69 -11.45
CA ASP A 211 9.45 15.61 -10.42
C ASP A 211 9.32 17.05 -11.00
N VAL A 212 8.30 17.80 -10.58
CA VAL A 212 8.07 19.22 -10.92
C VAL A 212 7.80 20.06 -9.67
N ALA A 213 8.33 21.29 -9.65
CA ALA A 213 8.05 22.26 -8.59
C ALA A 213 7.58 23.59 -9.20
N MET A 214 6.61 24.26 -8.56
CA MET A 214 6.14 25.58 -9.00
C MET A 214 6.06 26.55 -7.82
N ALA A 215 6.61 27.76 -8.00
CA ALA A 215 6.55 28.86 -7.06
C ALA A 215 5.69 30.01 -7.61
N GLU A 216 5.36 30.97 -6.73
CA GLU A 216 4.62 32.16 -7.13
C GLU A 216 5.31 32.94 -8.25
N GLY A 217 4.47 33.59 -9.07
CA GLY A 217 4.89 34.35 -10.25
C GLY A 217 5.07 33.52 -11.52
N GLY A 218 4.69 32.23 -11.52
CA GLY A 218 4.83 31.34 -12.68
C GLY A 218 6.22 30.75 -12.85
N ARG A 219 7.10 30.87 -11.85
CA ARG A 219 8.39 30.20 -11.84
C ARG A 219 8.18 28.70 -11.59
N ALA A 220 8.81 27.84 -12.38
CA ALA A 220 8.78 26.40 -12.17
C ALA A 220 10.14 25.74 -12.45
N LEU A 221 10.40 24.62 -11.79
CA LEU A 221 11.44 23.65 -12.12
C LEU A 221 10.80 22.33 -12.57
N ALA A 222 11.49 21.61 -13.45
CA ALA A 222 11.19 20.22 -13.77
C ALA A 222 12.51 19.45 -13.81
N LEU A 223 12.57 18.35 -13.08
CA LEU A 223 13.71 17.45 -13.03
C LEU A 223 13.40 16.22 -13.90
N ALA A 224 14.35 15.81 -14.73
CA ALA A 224 14.14 14.74 -15.70
C ALA A 224 15.36 13.82 -15.86
N LEU A 225 15.13 12.66 -16.46
CA LEU A 225 16.10 11.60 -16.73
C LEU A 225 16.48 11.54 -18.22
N PRO A 226 17.78 11.35 -18.56
CA PRO A 226 18.95 11.43 -17.67
C PRO A 226 19.08 12.79 -16.98
N GLU A 227 19.63 12.82 -15.76
CA GLU A 227 19.64 14.00 -14.87
C GLU A 227 19.79 15.32 -15.64
N SER A 228 18.67 16.04 -15.71
CA SER A 228 18.53 17.30 -16.42
C SER A 228 17.51 18.14 -15.70
N LEU A 229 17.97 19.27 -15.14
CA LEU A 229 17.08 20.26 -14.56
C LEU A 229 16.65 21.25 -15.64
N PHE A 230 15.36 21.58 -15.67
CA PHE A 230 14.76 22.59 -16.53
C PHE A 230 14.09 23.67 -15.68
N SER A 231 14.13 24.91 -16.12
CA SER A 231 13.39 26.03 -15.51
C SER A 231 12.46 26.72 -16.51
N SER A 232 11.38 27.28 -15.96
CA SER A 232 10.35 28.03 -16.69
C SER A 232 9.95 29.27 -15.90
N ASP A 233 9.84 30.42 -16.57
CA ASP A 233 9.37 31.69 -15.98
C ASP A 233 7.92 32.03 -16.39
N ASP A 234 7.22 31.17 -17.14
CA ASP A 234 5.90 31.43 -17.73
C ASP A 234 4.80 30.43 -17.31
N GLY A 235 5.01 29.78 -16.16
CA GLY A 235 4.13 28.79 -15.54
C GLY A 235 4.23 27.43 -16.22
N GLY A 236 5.41 27.05 -16.72
CA GLY A 236 5.65 25.79 -17.43
C GLY A 236 5.08 25.75 -18.84
N ALA A 237 4.95 26.89 -19.54
CA ALA A 237 4.59 26.94 -20.96
C ALA A 237 5.80 26.70 -21.86
N THR A 238 6.94 27.30 -21.50
CA THR A 238 8.24 27.11 -22.14
C THR A 238 9.28 26.72 -21.09
N TRP A 239 10.27 25.94 -21.51
CA TRP A 239 11.29 25.36 -20.65
C TRP A 239 12.68 25.64 -21.20
N SER A 240 13.63 25.89 -20.30
CA SER A 240 15.04 26.08 -20.60
C SER A 240 15.88 25.14 -19.73
N ARG A 241 16.87 24.46 -20.32
CA ARG A 241 17.73 23.55 -19.57
C ARG A 241 18.72 24.34 -18.72
N ALA A 242 18.82 24.00 -17.44
CA ALA A 242 19.76 24.61 -16.52
C ALA A 242 21.22 24.27 -16.92
N PRO A 243 22.15 25.24 -16.91
CA PRO A 243 23.57 25.01 -17.22
C PRO A 243 24.33 24.50 -15.97
N LEU A 244 23.87 23.37 -15.42
CA LEU A 244 24.45 22.75 -14.23
C LEU A 244 25.15 21.41 -14.59
N PRO A 245 26.24 21.05 -13.89
CA PRO A 245 26.73 19.68 -13.90
C PRO A 245 25.74 18.77 -13.16
N ALA A 246 25.86 17.46 -13.36
CA ALA A 246 25.09 16.49 -12.59
C ALA A 246 25.58 16.48 -11.13
N MET A 247 24.65 16.47 -10.17
CA MET A 247 24.93 16.49 -8.72
C MET A 247 24.13 15.42 -7.96
N GLY A 248 23.51 14.49 -8.68
CA GLY A 248 22.59 13.50 -8.14
C GLY A 248 21.25 14.12 -7.78
N LEU A 249 20.79 15.13 -8.54
CA LEU A 249 19.52 15.82 -8.32
C LEU A 249 18.37 14.79 -8.36
N SER A 250 17.67 14.63 -7.23
CA SER A 250 16.66 13.58 -7.04
C SER A 250 15.25 14.12 -6.83
N GLN A 251 15.11 15.38 -6.42
CA GLN A 251 13.82 16.04 -6.26
C GLN A 251 13.90 17.57 -6.46
N VAL A 252 12.76 18.23 -6.68
CA VAL A 252 12.61 19.68 -6.77
C VAL A 252 11.50 20.17 -5.83
N GLY A 253 11.61 21.40 -5.34
CA GLY A 253 10.62 21.94 -4.42
C GLY A 253 10.78 23.44 -4.17
N VAL A 254 9.97 23.96 -3.25
CA VAL A 254 9.95 25.37 -2.87
C VAL A 254 10.45 25.53 -1.43
N LEU A 255 11.55 26.26 -1.25
CA LEU A 255 12.12 26.59 0.05
C LEU A 255 12.12 28.11 0.23
N GLY A 256 11.36 28.63 1.20
CA GLY A 256 11.29 30.07 1.47
C GLY A 256 10.72 30.91 0.31
N GLY A 257 10.04 30.30 -0.66
CA GLY A 257 9.55 30.97 -1.88
C GLY A 257 10.57 31.00 -3.03
N GLU A 258 11.78 30.48 -2.82
CA GLU A 258 12.75 30.15 -3.87
C GLU A 258 12.56 28.70 -4.33
N LEU A 259 12.94 28.41 -5.58
CA LEU A 259 12.92 27.06 -6.11
C LEU A 259 14.28 26.40 -5.89
N LEU A 260 14.25 25.16 -5.40
CA LEU A 260 15.41 24.36 -5.07
C LEU A 260 15.30 23.03 -5.82
N ALA A 261 16.38 22.61 -6.48
CA ALA A 261 16.58 21.22 -6.86
C ALA A 261 17.55 20.61 -5.85
N GLU A 262 17.14 19.55 -5.16
CA GLU A 262 17.97 18.86 -4.18
C GLU A 262 18.60 17.61 -4.81
N GLY A 263 19.86 17.33 -4.46
CA GLY A 263 20.56 16.14 -4.94
C GLY A 263 21.51 15.54 -3.93
N LEU A 264 22.06 14.39 -4.31
CA LEU A 264 22.87 13.54 -3.45
C LEU A 264 24.09 14.25 -2.83
N LEU A 265 24.85 14.98 -3.67
CA LEU A 265 26.11 15.63 -3.25
C LEU A 265 25.98 17.15 -3.05
N ALA A 266 24.91 17.75 -3.58
CA ALA A 266 24.57 19.16 -3.42
C ALA A 266 23.20 19.46 -4.05
N SER A 267 22.67 20.62 -3.69
CA SER A 267 21.46 21.19 -4.27
C SER A 267 21.79 22.36 -5.20
N ALA A 268 20.81 22.80 -5.97
CA ALA A 268 20.86 24.03 -6.78
C ALA A 268 19.66 24.92 -6.46
N THR A 269 19.92 26.14 -5.95
CA THR A 269 18.89 27.17 -5.84
C THR A 269 18.74 27.90 -7.17
N TRP A 270 17.51 28.26 -7.53
CA TRP A 270 17.20 29.01 -8.75
C TRP A 270 16.59 30.39 -8.42
N GLU A 271 17.33 31.44 -8.78
CA GLU A 271 16.87 32.83 -8.73
C GLU A 271 17.10 33.50 -10.10
N PRO A 272 16.07 33.59 -10.98
CA PRO A 272 16.23 34.05 -12.36
C PRO A 272 16.70 35.51 -12.51
N ARG A 273 16.75 36.28 -11.42
CA ARG A 273 17.23 37.67 -11.38
C ARG A 273 18.73 37.80 -11.08
N ARG A 274 19.41 36.71 -10.68
CA ARG A 274 20.86 36.69 -10.46
C ARG A 274 21.61 36.17 -11.69
N THR A 275 22.90 36.49 -11.75
CA THR A 275 23.83 35.98 -12.76
C THR A 275 25.04 35.38 -12.04
N PRO A 276 25.24 34.04 -12.08
CA PRO A 276 24.38 33.02 -12.68
C PRO A 276 23.02 32.91 -11.98
N ALA A 277 21.99 32.48 -12.72
CA ALA A 277 20.63 32.30 -12.20
C ALA A 277 20.48 31.06 -11.31
N PHE A 278 21.39 30.09 -11.46
CA PHE A 278 21.50 28.93 -10.59
C PHE A 278 22.77 29.03 -9.75
N SER A 279 22.68 28.66 -8.48
CA SER A 279 23.82 28.53 -7.57
C SER A 279 23.79 27.21 -6.81
N ARG A 280 24.96 26.55 -6.71
CA ARG A 280 25.13 25.37 -5.88
C ARG A 280 24.92 25.73 -4.40
N SER A 281 24.18 24.90 -3.68
CA SER A 281 23.77 25.10 -2.29
C SER A 281 23.90 23.80 -1.50
N ALA A 282 23.98 23.93 -0.18
CA ALA A 282 23.88 22.81 0.78
C ALA A 282 22.50 22.78 1.47
N ALA A 283 21.54 23.62 1.03
CA ALA A 283 20.18 23.59 1.52
C ALA A 283 19.48 22.29 1.07
N ALA A 284 18.80 21.64 2.00
CA ALA A 284 17.89 20.53 1.73
C ALA A 284 16.44 21.05 1.62
N LEU A 285 15.61 20.35 0.86
CA LEU A 285 14.16 20.45 1.02
C LEU A 285 13.79 19.85 2.38
N PRO A 286 12.81 20.43 3.10
CA PRO A 286 12.28 19.76 4.29
C PRO A 286 11.68 18.41 3.87
N GLN A 287 12.01 17.34 4.60
CA GLN A 287 11.27 16.09 4.46
C GLN A 287 9.79 16.34 4.74
N ALA A 288 8.90 15.62 4.06
CA ALA A 288 7.45 15.79 4.19
C ALA A 288 6.92 15.48 5.59
N ASP A 289 7.76 14.87 6.45
CA ASP A 289 7.58 14.63 7.89
C ASP A 289 7.46 15.95 8.68
N VAL A 290 6.37 16.68 8.45
CA VAL A 290 5.89 17.71 9.36
C VAL A 290 5.41 17.01 10.61
N GLU A 291 6.11 17.22 11.72
CA GLU A 291 5.68 16.81 13.06
C GLU A 291 4.30 17.43 13.37
N LEU A 292 3.24 16.62 13.24
CA LEU A 292 1.86 17.04 13.44
C LEU A 292 1.49 17.01 14.93
N ALA A 293 1.74 18.12 15.62
CA ALA A 293 1.21 18.36 16.96
C ALA A 293 -0.21 18.97 16.87
N ILE A 294 -1.15 18.21 16.31
CA ILE A 294 -2.54 18.64 16.11
C ILE A 294 -3.42 18.13 17.27
N ALA A 295 -3.88 19.05 18.11
CA ALA A 295 -4.92 18.76 19.09
C ALA A 295 -6.30 18.76 18.40
N VAL A 296 -6.98 17.60 18.41
CA VAL A 296 -8.32 17.44 17.82
C VAL A 296 -9.38 17.44 18.92
N PRO A 297 -10.48 18.20 18.79
CA PRO A 297 -11.60 18.11 19.73
C PRO A 297 -12.23 16.71 19.74
N ARG A 298 -12.61 16.20 20.92
CA ARG A 298 -13.33 14.92 21.03
C ARG A 298 -14.63 14.97 20.21
N ALA A 299 -14.87 13.90 19.46
CA ALA A 299 -16.08 13.66 18.67
C ALA A 299 -17.04 12.70 19.40
N PRO A 300 -18.32 12.64 19.01
CA PRO A 300 -19.25 11.60 19.43
C PRO A 300 -18.83 10.18 19.02
N SER A 301 -19.13 9.20 19.86
CA SER A 301 -18.77 7.79 19.70
C SER A 301 -20.02 6.91 19.73
N ALA A 302 -20.22 6.09 18.69
CA ALA A 302 -21.27 5.08 18.68
C ALA A 302 -21.03 4.02 19.76
N ALA A 303 -19.77 3.59 19.92
CA ALA A 303 -19.37 2.59 20.92
C ALA A 303 -19.63 3.09 22.36
N ALA A 304 -19.44 4.38 22.65
CA ALA A 304 -19.77 4.96 23.94
C ALA A 304 -21.29 4.94 24.22
N VAL A 305 -22.14 5.09 23.20
CA VAL A 305 -23.60 5.00 23.34
C VAL A 305 -24.02 3.55 23.61
N SER A 306 -23.50 2.58 22.87
CA SER A 306 -23.79 1.15 23.10
C SER A 306 -23.30 0.68 24.48
N ALA A 307 -22.13 1.14 24.92
CA ALA A 307 -21.62 0.86 26.28
C ALA A 307 -22.40 1.55 27.42
N GLY A 308 -23.40 2.39 27.11
CA GLY A 308 -24.17 3.16 28.08
C GLY A 308 -23.37 4.29 28.76
N ARG A 309 -22.23 4.70 28.18
CA ARG A 309 -21.42 5.85 28.63
C ARG A 309 -21.85 7.16 27.95
N ALA A 310 -22.61 7.09 26.87
CA ALA A 310 -23.10 8.24 26.14
C ALA A 310 -24.59 8.16 25.79
N ALA A 311 -25.20 9.30 25.52
CA ALA A 311 -26.59 9.41 25.10
C ALA A 311 -26.76 10.49 24.02
N ILE A 312 -27.63 10.19 23.05
CA ILE A 312 -28.12 11.12 22.03
C ILE A 312 -29.46 11.68 22.51
N ALA A 313 -29.55 12.99 22.70
CA ALA A 313 -30.73 13.69 23.20
C ALA A 313 -31.11 14.81 22.22
N GLY A 314 -32.01 14.51 21.27
CA GLY A 314 -32.34 15.43 20.19
C GLY A 314 -31.14 15.61 19.24
N ASP A 315 -30.70 16.86 19.08
CA ASP A 315 -29.48 17.24 18.34
C ASP A 315 -28.21 17.28 19.22
N ARG A 316 -28.33 16.92 20.51
CA ARG A 316 -27.26 16.95 21.51
C ARG A 316 -26.64 15.58 21.71
N TYR A 317 -25.35 15.56 21.99
CA TYR A 317 -24.61 14.40 22.46
C TYR A 317 -23.97 14.71 23.82
N VAL A 318 -23.99 13.71 24.70
CA VAL A 318 -23.32 13.72 26.01
C VAL A 318 -22.64 12.39 26.28
N GLU A 319 -21.44 12.42 26.84
CA GLU A 319 -20.61 11.26 27.15
C GLU A 319 -19.87 11.45 28.47
N VAL A 320 -19.71 10.37 29.23
CA VAL A 320 -18.76 10.29 30.35
C VAL A 320 -17.46 9.63 29.91
N VAL A 321 -16.37 10.39 30.04
CA VAL A 321 -15.01 10.05 29.60
C VAL A 321 -14.17 9.67 30.80
N HIS A 322 -13.52 8.50 30.74
CA HIS A 322 -12.54 8.08 31.74
C HIS A 322 -11.32 9.01 31.68
N PRO A 323 -10.79 9.50 32.82
CA PRO A 323 -9.61 10.35 32.82
C PRO A 323 -8.33 9.51 32.69
N ASP A 324 -7.30 10.05 32.05
CA ASP A 324 -6.00 9.35 31.94
C ASP A 324 -5.28 9.25 33.30
N ASP A 325 -5.47 10.26 34.16
CA ASP A 325 -4.93 10.33 35.51
C ASP A 325 -5.78 9.51 36.50
N ALA A 326 -5.20 8.44 37.06
CA ALA A 326 -5.86 7.61 38.07
C ALA A 326 -6.25 8.44 39.32
N GLY A 327 -7.55 8.44 39.65
CA GLY A 327 -8.10 9.21 40.78
C GLY A 327 -8.47 10.65 40.45
N ALA A 328 -8.33 11.10 39.19
CA ALA A 328 -9.06 12.28 38.72
C ALA A 328 -10.57 11.96 38.59
N PRO A 329 -11.47 12.96 38.70
CA PRO A 329 -12.87 12.75 38.34
C PRO A 329 -13.02 12.45 36.85
N TRP A 330 -14.02 11.64 36.50
CA TRP A 330 -14.46 11.47 35.11
C TRP A 330 -14.83 12.83 34.50
N LEU A 331 -14.80 12.93 33.18
CA LEU A 331 -15.18 14.16 32.47
C LEU A 331 -16.53 13.95 31.79
N LEU A 332 -17.42 14.94 31.87
CA LEU A 332 -18.60 15.03 31.03
C LEU A 332 -18.23 15.78 29.74
N ALA A 333 -18.21 15.08 28.61
CA ALA A 333 -18.12 15.67 27.28
C ALA A 333 -19.54 15.98 26.76
N SER A 334 -19.78 17.19 26.24
CA SER A 334 -21.10 17.59 25.74
C SER A 334 -21.03 18.53 24.53
N GLY A 335 -21.97 18.40 23.60
CA GLY A 335 -21.98 19.19 22.37
C GLY A 335 -23.20 18.92 21.48
N PRO A 336 -23.25 19.51 20.27
CA PRO A 336 -24.11 19.01 19.20
C PRO A 336 -23.60 17.65 18.71
N ILE A 337 -24.48 16.84 18.13
CA ILE A 337 -24.13 15.50 17.62
C ILE A 337 -23.13 15.54 16.45
N ASP A 338 -23.02 16.64 15.70
CA ASP A 338 -22.13 16.76 14.53
C ASP A 338 -20.95 17.72 14.72
N GLY A 339 -20.54 17.96 15.96
CA GLY A 339 -19.54 18.97 16.28
C GLY A 339 -18.73 18.69 17.54
N PRO A 340 -17.76 19.58 17.84
CA PRO A 340 -16.76 19.36 18.87
C PRO A 340 -17.39 19.35 20.27
N LEU A 341 -17.04 18.33 21.06
CA LEU A 341 -17.51 18.19 22.43
C LEU A 341 -16.67 19.03 23.39
N ARG A 342 -17.33 19.63 24.38
CA ARG A 342 -16.69 20.32 25.50
C ARG A 342 -16.67 19.41 26.71
N ALA A 343 -15.47 19.08 27.18
CA ALA A 343 -15.27 18.32 28.41
C ALA A 343 -15.25 19.25 29.64
N ALA A 344 -15.88 18.83 30.72
CA ALA A 344 -15.79 19.43 32.05
C ALA A 344 -15.73 18.32 33.13
N PRO A 345 -15.04 18.51 34.27
CA PRO A 345 -15.02 17.51 35.34
C PRO A 345 -16.43 17.21 35.88
N LEU A 346 -16.76 15.93 35.99
CA LEU A 346 -18.00 15.41 36.57
C LEU A 346 -17.80 15.24 38.10
N PRO A 347 -18.34 16.12 38.95
CA PRO A 347 -17.95 16.16 40.36
C PRO A 347 -18.29 14.89 41.13
N GLY A 348 -17.41 14.49 42.05
CA GLY A 348 -17.63 13.34 42.92
C GLY A 348 -17.42 11.97 42.27
N THR A 349 -16.86 11.89 41.07
CA THR A 349 -16.67 10.61 40.34
C THR A 349 -15.25 10.02 40.39
N ALA A 350 -14.34 10.62 41.16
CA ALA A 350 -12.94 10.18 41.24
C ALA A 350 -12.74 8.73 41.76
N GLY A 351 -13.75 8.13 42.39
CA GLY A 351 -13.74 6.73 42.83
C GLY A 351 -14.40 5.74 41.87
N CYS A 352 -15.18 6.19 40.87
CA CYS A 352 -15.98 5.29 40.04
C CYS A 352 -15.09 4.45 39.11
N SER A 353 -15.26 3.13 39.13
CA SER A 353 -14.67 2.23 38.14
C SER A 353 -15.42 2.27 36.80
N SER A 354 -16.69 2.68 36.81
CA SER A 354 -17.50 2.91 35.63
C SER A 354 -18.55 3.99 35.90
N VAL A 355 -18.98 4.68 34.85
CA VAL A 355 -20.13 5.59 34.92
C VAL A 355 -21.07 5.29 33.75
N LYS A 356 -22.34 5.02 34.06
CA LYS A 356 -23.43 4.88 33.08
C LYS A 356 -24.23 6.17 33.02
N LEU A 357 -24.73 6.55 31.85
CA LEU A 357 -25.39 7.84 31.65
C LEU A 357 -26.65 7.71 30.77
N GLY A 358 -27.71 8.41 31.18
CA GLY A 358 -28.89 8.69 30.36
C GLY A 358 -29.15 10.20 30.32
N ALA A 359 -29.72 10.69 29.21
CA ALA A 359 -30.07 12.10 29.06
C ALA A 359 -31.29 12.31 28.14
N SER A 360 -32.03 13.40 28.36
CA SER A 360 -33.20 13.79 27.56
C SER A 360 -33.53 15.28 27.71
N GLY A 361 -34.47 15.78 26.90
CA GLY A 361 -34.94 17.17 26.92
C GLY A 361 -34.37 18.02 25.77
N ALA A 362 -35.26 18.63 24.99
CA ALA A 362 -34.90 19.43 23.80
C ALA A 362 -34.51 20.89 24.13
N SER A 363 -35.02 21.46 25.22
CA SER A 363 -34.78 22.87 25.59
C SER A 363 -33.85 23.03 26.79
N VAL A 364 -33.94 22.12 27.76
CA VAL A 364 -33.05 22.03 28.92
C VAL A 364 -32.67 20.56 29.07
N LEU A 365 -31.38 20.26 28.86
CA LEU A 365 -30.88 18.90 28.89
C LEU A 365 -30.84 18.37 30.34
N LYS A 366 -31.61 17.32 30.60
CA LYS A 366 -31.61 16.57 31.86
C LYS A 366 -30.65 15.41 31.72
N ILE A 367 -29.79 15.22 32.72
CA ILE A 367 -28.77 14.16 32.72
C ILE A 367 -28.83 13.41 34.04
N VAL A 368 -28.82 12.08 33.98
CA VAL A 368 -28.63 11.21 35.13
C VAL A 368 -27.43 10.31 34.85
N ALA A 369 -26.43 10.37 35.74
CA ALA A 369 -25.25 9.54 35.70
C ALA A 369 -25.24 8.60 36.91
N VAL A 370 -24.92 7.33 36.70
CA VAL A 370 -24.77 6.31 37.74
C VAL A 370 -23.29 5.96 37.83
N CYS A 371 -22.64 6.51 38.86
CA CYS A 371 -21.29 6.20 39.25
C CYS A 371 -21.27 4.84 39.94
N VAL A 372 -20.46 3.92 39.44
CA VAL A 372 -20.34 2.55 39.96
C VAL A 372 -19.00 2.40 40.66
N GLU A 373 -19.03 2.03 41.94
CA GLU A 373 -17.87 1.97 42.85
C GLU A 373 -17.87 0.61 43.59
N PRO A 374 -16.78 -0.18 43.54
CA PRO A 374 -16.66 -1.38 44.36
C PRO A 374 -16.43 -1.02 45.83
N GLU A 375 -17.23 -1.56 46.75
CA GLU A 375 -17.09 -1.38 48.20
C GLU A 375 -17.26 -2.74 48.91
N ASP A 376 -16.17 -3.24 49.51
CA ASP A 376 -16.07 -4.57 50.14
C ASP A 376 -16.62 -5.71 49.24
N ASP A 377 -17.67 -6.42 49.68
CA ASP A 377 -18.29 -7.55 48.96
C ASP A 377 -19.45 -7.10 48.04
N HIS A 378 -19.64 -5.79 47.82
CA HIS A 378 -20.76 -5.21 47.09
C HIS A 378 -20.30 -4.16 46.05
N ILE A 379 -21.16 -3.83 45.09
CA ILE A 379 -20.91 -2.76 44.13
C ILE A 379 -21.97 -1.67 44.34
N LEU A 380 -21.54 -0.50 44.79
CA LEU A 380 -22.41 0.66 44.92
C LEU A 380 -22.66 1.31 43.57
N ALA A 381 -23.91 1.72 43.35
CA ALA A 381 -24.37 2.49 42.21
C ALA A 381 -24.92 3.85 42.71
N ARG A 382 -24.05 4.87 42.75
CA ARG A 382 -24.36 6.23 43.19
C ARG A 382 -24.94 7.05 42.04
N VAL A 383 -26.18 7.51 42.19
CA VAL A 383 -26.86 8.33 41.20
C VAL A 383 -26.55 9.81 41.41
N LEU A 384 -26.05 10.45 40.35
CA LEU A 384 -25.82 11.88 40.21
C LEU A 384 -26.80 12.43 39.19
N ARG A 385 -27.38 13.60 39.47
CA ARG A 385 -28.38 14.26 38.61
C ARG A 385 -27.92 15.67 38.25
N SER A 386 -28.13 16.04 36.98
CA SER A 386 -28.05 17.42 36.53
C SER A 386 -29.35 17.85 35.86
N ASP A 387 -29.84 19.02 36.25
CA ASP A 387 -31.07 19.63 35.74
C ASP A 387 -30.79 20.77 34.73
N ASP A 388 -29.52 21.04 34.42
CA ASP A 388 -29.03 22.20 33.66
C ASP A 388 -27.96 21.84 32.59
N GLY A 389 -27.99 20.60 32.08
CA GLY A 389 -27.08 20.13 31.02
C GLY A 389 -25.66 19.82 31.48
N GLY A 390 -25.46 19.55 32.77
CA GLY A 390 -24.19 19.15 33.37
C GLY A 390 -23.40 20.28 34.02
N ALA A 391 -23.96 21.49 34.12
CA ALA A 391 -23.29 22.65 34.73
C ALA A 391 -23.30 22.58 36.27
N SER A 392 -24.34 22.00 36.86
CA SER A 392 -24.40 21.65 38.28
C SER A 392 -24.92 20.22 38.48
N TRP A 393 -24.50 19.61 39.60
CA TRP A 393 -24.75 18.21 39.92
C TRP A 393 -25.24 18.06 41.36
N SER A 394 -26.27 17.24 41.56
CA SER A 394 -26.85 16.89 42.86
C SER A 394 -26.85 15.37 43.09
N PRO A 395 -26.71 14.91 44.35
CA PRO A 395 -26.80 13.49 44.67
C PRO A 395 -28.28 13.04 44.64
N GLY A 396 -28.62 12.17 43.70
CA GLY A 396 -29.99 11.66 43.53
C GLY A 396 -30.32 10.54 44.50
N ALA A 397 -29.52 9.46 44.50
CA ALA A 397 -29.73 8.26 45.29
C ALA A 397 -28.42 7.44 45.44
N THR A 398 -28.39 6.50 46.39
CA THR A 398 -27.40 5.41 46.42
C THR A 398 -28.15 4.10 46.24
N LEU A 399 -27.65 3.25 45.35
CA LEU A 399 -28.20 1.95 44.96
C LEU A 399 -27.09 0.89 45.05
N GLU A 400 -27.45 -0.38 44.84
CA GLU A 400 -26.52 -1.51 44.73
C GLU A 400 -26.68 -2.17 43.36
N THR A 401 -25.65 -2.85 42.85
CA THR A 401 -25.71 -3.69 41.65
C THR A 401 -24.88 -4.97 41.84
N PRO A 402 -25.26 -6.11 41.24
CA PRO A 402 -24.39 -7.28 41.19
C PRO A 402 -23.34 -7.17 40.07
N ASP A 403 -23.56 -6.33 39.06
CA ASP A 403 -22.72 -6.26 37.85
C ASP A 403 -22.90 -4.92 37.11
N VAL A 404 -21.78 -4.28 36.80
CA VAL A 404 -21.67 -3.03 36.04
C VAL A 404 -22.28 -3.15 34.63
N ALA A 405 -22.18 -4.32 33.99
CA ALA A 405 -22.63 -4.53 32.62
C ALA A 405 -24.14 -4.33 32.47
N HIS A 406 -24.93 -4.80 33.44
CA HIS A 406 -26.40 -4.76 33.41
C HIS A 406 -27.02 -3.40 33.78
N VAL A 407 -26.22 -2.44 34.27
CA VAL A 407 -26.71 -1.10 34.63
C VAL A 407 -26.96 -0.27 33.37
N SER A 408 -28.21 0.11 33.15
CA SER A 408 -28.64 1.03 32.08
C SER A 408 -29.55 2.12 32.63
N VAL A 409 -29.55 3.30 31.99
CA VAL A 409 -30.22 4.51 32.48
C VAL A 409 -30.99 5.16 31.34
N ALA A 410 -32.30 5.41 31.56
CA ALA A 410 -33.12 6.24 30.70
C ALA A 410 -33.63 7.46 31.47
N VAL A 411 -33.80 8.59 30.80
CA VAL A 411 -34.24 9.86 31.40
C VAL A 411 -35.40 10.43 30.58
N SER A 412 -36.46 10.89 31.25
CA SER A 412 -37.59 11.58 30.63
C SER A 412 -37.28 13.07 30.40
N PRO A 413 -38.02 13.80 29.55
CA PRO A 413 -37.88 15.26 29.40
C PRO A 413 -38.05 16.05 30.71
N GLU A 414 -38.88 15.57 31.64
CA GLU A 414 -39.10 16.10 32.99
C GLU A 414 -37.94 15.74 33.95
N GLY A 415 -37.06 14.85 33.51
CA GLY A 415 -35.92 14.35 34.26
C GLY A 415 -36.26 13.23 35.24
N ALA A 416 -37.45 12.62 35.21
CA ALA A 416 -37.62 11.31 35.86
C ALA A 416 -36.68 10.29 35.18
N ALA A 417 -36.18 9.30 35.92
CA ALA A 417 -35.25 8.33 35.34
C ALA A 417 -35.59 6.89 35.70
N LEU A 418 -35.41 5.99 34.74
CA LEU A 418 -35.48 4.54 34.93
C LEU A 418 -34.07 3.98 34.94
N VAL A 419 -33.76 3.19 35.97
CA VAL A 419 -32.47 2.51 36.12
C VAL A 419 -32.69 1.01 36.24
N THR A 420 -32.06 0.23 35.37
CA THR A 420 -32.07 -1.24 35.39
C THR A 420 -30.78 -1.79 35.98
N GLY A 421 -30.74 -3.11 36.27
CA GLY A 421 -29.55 -3.77 36.82
C GLY A 421 -29.18 -3.39 38.26
N VAL A 422 -30.07 -2.69 38.96
CA VAL A 422 -29.82 -2.10 40.30
C VAL A 422 -30.89 -2.49 41.33
N CYS A 423 -30.50 -2.50 42.61
CA CYS A 423 -31.37 -2.67 43.75
C CYS A 423 -31.39 -1.42 44.64
N LYS A 424 -32.43 -1.31 45.47
CA LYS A 424 -32.39 -0.43 46.64
C LYS A 424 -31.39 -1.01 47.65
N PRO A 425 -30.63 -0.19 48.39
CA PRO A 425 -29.65 -0.70 49.35
C PRO A 425 -30.29 -1.62 50.40
N ALA A 426 -29.66 -2.76 50.64
CA ALA A 426 -30.17 -3.78 51.53
C ALA A 426 -29.93 -3.44 53.01
N ALA A 427 -30.82 -3.90 53.88
CA ALA A 427 -30.47 -4.06 55.29
C ALA A 427 -29.55 -5.29 55.40
N ARG A 428 -28.24 -5.07 55.61
CA ARG A 428 -27.14 -6.05 55.78
C ARG A 428 -27.56 -7.53 55.68
N GLY A 429 -27.26 -8.16 54.54
CA GLY A 429 -27.33 -9.62 54.38
C GLY A 429 -28.35 -10.16 53.36
N SER A 430 -28.84 -9.35 52.42
CA SER A 430 -29.58 -9.85 51.25
C SER A 430 -28.89 -9.45 49.95
N ASP A 431 -28.52 -10.43 49.13
CA ASP A 431 -27.88 -10.20 47.83
C ASP A 431 -28.76 -9.35 46.91
N CYS A 432 -28.17 -8.38 46.22
CA CYS A 432 -28.88 -7.59 45.21
C CYS A 432 -29.25 -8.47 44.01
N LYS A 433 -30.56 -8.73 43.84
CA LYS A 433 -31.15 -9.46 42.71
C LYS A 433 -32.08 -8.52 41.93
N PRO A 434 -31.55 -7.71 40.99
CA PRO A 434 -32.36 -6.79 40.22
C PRO A 434 -33.33 -7.54 39.30
N SER A 435 -34.56 -7.05 39.20
CA SER A 435 -35.61 -7.62 38.34
C SER A 435 -36.34 -6.49 37.62
N ALA A 436 -37.35 -5.89 38.25
CA ALA A 436 -38.01 -4.68 37.76
C ALA A 436 -37.08 -3.45 37.82
N PRO A 437 -37.25 -2.46 36.93
CA PRO A 437 -36.49 -1.22 36.99
C PRO A 437 -36.85 -0.37 38.22
N LEU A 438 -35.92 0.50 38.63
CA LEU A 438 -36.15 1.53 39.64
C LEU A 438 -36.51 2.85 38.95
N LEU A 439 -37.64 3.43 39.34
CA LEU A 439 -38.04 4.79 38.97
C LEU A 439 -37.48 5.79 39.98
N LEU A 440 -36.85 6.83 39.46
CA LEU A 440 -36.29 7.96 40.20
C LEU A 440 -37.08 9.23 39.88
N ALA A 441 -37.99 9.62 40.76
CA ALA A 441 -38.83 10.80 40.62
C ALA A 441 -38.34 11.96 41.53
N GLN A 442 -38.57 13.22 41.13
CA GLN A 442 -38.35 14.37 42.02
C GLN A 442 -39.51 14.52 43.00
N ASP A 443 -39.23 14.47 44.31
CA ASP A 443 -40.21 14.80 45.35
C ASP A 443 -40.30 16.33 45.53
N ALA A 444 -41.01 16.98 44.60
CA ALA A 444 -41.23 18.42 44.61
C ALA A 444 -41.95 18.92 45.88
N ALA A 445 -42.60 18.03 46.65
CA ALA A 445 -43.33 18.40 47.86
C ALA A 445 -42.43 18.51 49.11
N ARG A 446 -41.25 17.88 49.12
CA ARG A 446 -40.34 17.91 50.28
C ARG A 446 -39.26 18.98 50.23
N GLY A 447 -38.91 19.49 49.05
CA GLY A 447 -37.81 20.45 48.89
C GLY A 447 -36.42 19.91 49.28
N ASP A 448 -36.31 18.59 49.48
CA ASP A 448 -35.05 17.88 49.72
C ASP A 448 -34.48 17.44 48.36
N ALA A 449 -33.16 17.46 48.20
CA ALA A 449 -32.50 17.28 46.90
C ALA A 449 -32.44 15.80 46.45
N ARG A 450 -32.89 14.86 47.29
CA ARG A 450 -32.86 13.42 47.03
C ARG A 450 -34.07 12.97 46.21
N ALA A 451 -33.82 12.09 45.25
CA ALA A 451 -34.88 11.49 44.44
C ALA A 451 -35.69 10.47 45.25
N ALA A 452 -37.00 10.40 44.99
CA ALA A 452 -37.83 9.30 45.46
C ALA A 452 -37.50 8.05 44.63
N VAL A 453 -36.92 7.03 45.25
CA VAL A 453 -36.61 5.74 44.62
C VAL A 453 -37.81 4.80 44.78
N VAL A 454 -38.48 4.47 43.68
CA VAL A 454 -39.64 3.56 43.64
C VAL A 454 -39.25 2.33 42.82
N VAL A 455 -39.69 1.13 43.25
CA VAL A 455 -39.58 -0.06 42.39
C VAL A 455 -40.79 -0.02 41.47
N ALA A 456 -40.58 0.01 40.16
CA ALA A 456 -41.70 0.08 39.22
C ALA A 456 -42.60 -1.16 39.33
N ALA A 457 -43.91 -0.97 39.24
CA ALA A 457 -44.87 -2.06 39.35
C ALA A 457 -44.96 -2.84 38.03
N ALA A 458 -44.05 -3.80 37.86
CA ALA A 458 -44.01 -4.72 36.74
C ALA A 458 -44.44 -6.16 37.13
N PRO A 459 -44.98 -6.96 36.20
CA PRO A 459 -45.11 -8.40 36.35
C PRO A 459 -43.77 -9.09 36.66
N THR A 460 -43.82 -10.30 37.22
CA THR A 460 -42.64 -11.10 37.51
C THR A 460 -41.82 -11.38 36.25
N LEU A 461 -40.52 -11.10 36.31
CA LEU A 461 -39.53 -11.36 35.27
C LEU A 461 -38.68 -12.58 35.66
N ASN A 462 -38.24 -13.38 34.68
CA ASN A 462 -37.22 -14.42 34.90
C ASN A 462 -35.78 -13.89 34.67
N SER A 463 -35.66 -12.68 34.11
CA SER A 463 -34.39 -11.98 33.91
C SER A 463 -34.38 -10.61 34.58
N ILE A 464 -33.21 -9.96 34.56
CA ILE A 464 -33.10 -8.51 34.78
C ILE A 464 -33.85 -7.79 33.64
N ALA A 465 -34.55 -6.69 33.95
CA ALA A 465 -35.07 -5.77 32.94
C ALA A 465 -33.90 -5.11 32.17
N ALA A 466 -33.99 -5.03 30.85
CA ALA A 466 -32.96 -4.52 29.96
C ALA A 466 -33.45 -3.31 29.16
N LEU A 467 -32.49 -2.51 28.67
CA LEU A 467 -32.69 -1.45 27.68
C LEU A 467 -33.87 -0.50 28.04
N PRO A 468 -33.84 0.22 29.17
CA PRO A 468 -34.91 1.15 29.51
C PRO A 468 -34.98 2.32 28.51
N ALA A 469 -36.17 2.86 28.27
CA ALA A 469 -36.39 4.05 27.45
C ALA A 469 -37.65 4.84 27.87
N PHE A 470 -37.77 6.08 27.39
CA PHE A 470 -38.96 6.93 27.50
C PHE A 470 -39.41 7.40 26.12
N SER A 471 -40.71 7.69 25.95
CA SER A 471 -41.21 8.44 24.80
C SER A 471 -40.64 9.86 24.78
N ALA A 472 -40.65 10.49 23.60
CA ALA A 472 -40.16 11.86 23.43
C ALA A 472 -40.94 12.91 24.27
N ASP A 473 -42.16 12.59 24.71
CA ASP A 473 -43.01 13.41 25.58
C ASP A 473 -43.01 12.98 27.06
N GLY A 474 -42.18 12.00 27.43
CA GLY A 474 -42.02 11.51 28.81
C GLY A 474 -43.18 10.71 29.40
N ARG A 475 -44.34 10.64 28.72
CA ARG A 475 -45.56 10.00 29.25
C ARG A 475 -45.47 8.49 29.27
N SER A 476 -44.93 7.91 28.20
CA SER A 476 -44.75 6.48 28.09
C SER A 476 -43.32 6.09 28.44
N ALA A 477 -43.17 4.95 29.10
CA ALA A 477 -41.88 4.40 29.45
C ALA A 477 -41.82 2.91 29.10
N TYR A 478 -40.62 2.43 28.76
CA TYR A 478 -40.42 1.14 28.12
C TYR A 478 -39.21 0.41 28.69
N PHE A 479 -39.27 -0.93 28.72
CA PHE A 479 -38.10 -1.79 28.90
C PHE A 479 -38.36 -3.18 28.29
N LEU A 480 -37.30 -3.97 28.07
CA LEU A 480 -37.38 -5.35 27.59
C LEU A 480 -37.09 -6.35 28.72
N GLY A 481 -37.75 -7.51 28.70
CA GLY A 481 -37.45 -8.57 29.66
C GLY A 481 -38.18 -9.89 29.37
N TYR A 482 -37.66 -10.99 29.93
CA TYR A 482 -38.28 -12.30 29.81
C TYR A 482 -39.37 -12.48 30.88
N ARG A 483 -40.62 -12.68 30.45
CA ARG A 483 -41.78 -12.75 31.34
C ARG A 483 -41.79 -14.07 32.13
N GLY A 484 -41.82 -14.00 33.45
CA GLY A 484 -41.66 -15.18 34.31
C GLY A 484 -42.80 -16.20 34.33
N LYS A 485 -43.84 -16.01 33.50
CA LYS A 485 -44.93 -16.98 33.34
C LYS A 485 -44.60 -18.05 32.29
N ASP A 486 -43.84 -17.69 31.26
CA ASP A 486 -43.63 -18.48 30.04
C ASP A 486 -42.31 -18.20 29.33
N GLU A 487 -41.39 -17.46 29.99
CA GLU A 487 -40.01 -17.19 29.57
C GLU A 487 -39.87 -16.48 28.22
N ARG A 488 -40.96 -15.90 27.70
CA ARG A 488 -40.98 -15.18 26.43
C ARG A 488 -40.56 -13.73 26.61
N LEU A 489 -39.78 -13.23 25.65
CA LEU A 489 -39.39 -11.82 25.58
C LEU A 489 -40.64 -10.95 25.34
N ALA A 490 -40.74 -9.87 26.12
CA ALA A 490 -41.83 -8.92 26.03
C ALA A 490 -41.30 -7.48 26.14
N LEU A 491 -41.94 -6.57 25.43
CA LEU A 491 -41.84 -5.14 25.64
C LEU A 491 -42.79 -4.76 26.78
N PHE A 492 -42.26 -4.19 27.86
CA PHE A 492 -43.06 -3.71 28.98
C PHE A 492 -43.33 -2.22 28.77
N VAL A 493 -44.61 -1.86 28.72
CA VAL A 493 -45.08 -0.51 28.42
C VAL A 493 -45.75 0.10 29.65
N SER A 494 -45.36 1.31 30.01
CA SER A 494 -46.02 2.21 30.96
C SER A 494 -46.56 3.41 30.19
N HIS A 495 -47.69 3.97 30.65
CA HIS A 495 -48.24 5.27 30.20
C HIS A 495 -48.41 6.26 31.35
N ASP A 496 -47.78 5.97 32.49
CA ASP A 496 -47.82 6.74 33.74
C ASP A 496 -46.42 7.20 34.17
N GLY A 497 -45.52 7.44 33.20
CA GLY A 497 -44.16 7.90 33.46
C GLY A 497 -43.23 6.86 34.09
N GLY A 498 -43.58 5.58 34.02
CA GLY A 498 -42.81 4.45 34.56
C GLY A 498 -43.24 3.96 35.94
N GLU A 499 -44.44 4.32 36.44
CA GLU A 499 -44.95 3.81 37.71
C GLU A 499 -45.47 2.37 37.61
N THR A 500 -46.27 2.06 36.58
CA THR A 500 -46.85 0.73 36.34
C THR A 500 -46.62 0.25 34.90
N PHE A 501 -46.35 -1.05 34.73
CA PHE A 501 -45.97 -1.63 33.43
C PHE A 501 -46.86 -2.81 33.02
N ALA A 502 -47.33 -2.79 31.77
CA ALA A 502 -48.06 -3.88 31.13
C ALA A 502 -47.16 -4.64 30.12
N PRO A 503 -47.16 -5.98 30.10
CA PRO A 503 -46.35 -6.76 29.17
C PRO A 503 -47.03 -6.91 27.81
N ARG A 504 -46.33 -6.52 26.74
CA ARG A 504 -46.68 -6.77 25.34
C ARG A 504 -45.76 -7.85 24.77
N LEU A 505 -46.34 -9.00 24.43
CA LEU A 505 -45.56 -10.10 23.84
C LEU A 505 -45.14 -9.74 22.42
N LEU A 506 -43.83 -9.78 22.15
CA LEU A 506 -43.31 -9.64 20.81
C LEU A 506 -43.54 -10.97 20.06
N HIS A 507 -44.23 -10.93 18.92
CA HIS A 507 -44.47 -12.09 18.05
C HIS A 507 -44.19 -11.68 16.61
N ALA A 508 -43.47 -12.53 15.86
CA ALA A 508 -43.30 -12.36 14.42
C ALA A 508 -44.65 -12.52 13.70
N PRO A 509 -45.18 -11.47 13.04
CA PRO A 509 -46.46 -11.54 12.34
C PRO A 509 -46.28 -12.26 11.00
N GLY A 510 -46.42 -13.60 11.00
CA GLY A 510 -46.31 -14.38 9.77
C GLY A 510 -45.72 -15.78 9.92
N ALA A 511 -45.25 -16.17 11.11
CA ALA A 511 -44.82 -17.54 11.41
C ALA A 511 -46.02 -18.52 11.48
N ALA A 512 -46.72 -18.67 10.36
CA ALA A 512 -47.62 -19.78 10.11
C ALA A 512 -46.76 -21.04 10.02
N VAL A 513 -46.59 -21.71 11.17
CA VAL A 513 -45.90 -22.99 11.29
C VAL A 513 -46.38 -23.90 10.15
N PRO A 514 -45.50 -24.28 9.19
CA PRO A 514 -45.89 -25.22 8.15
C PRO A 514 -46.28 -26.50 8.88
N SER A 515 -47.54 -26.89 8.77
CA SER A 515 -48.06 -28.09 9.42
C SER A 515 -47.29 -29.29 8.88
N SER A 516 -46.33 -29.79 9.66
CA SER A 516 -45.61 -31.01 9.35
C SER A 516 -46.63 -32.13 9.18
N SER A 517 -46.64 -32.72 7.97
CA SER A 517 -47.58 -33.80 7.66
C SER A 517 -47.28 -34.99 8.57
N PRO A 518 -48.25 -35.51 9.34
CA PRO A 518 -48.03 -36.63 10.24
C PRO A 518 -48.14 -37.96 9.50
N ASP A 519 -47.28 -38.18 8.50
CA ASP A 519 -47.17 -39.44 7.75
C ASP A 519 -45.76 -39.58 7.15
N GLY A 520 -44.86 -40.19 7.92
CA GLY A 520 -43.55 -40.68 7.47
C GLY A 520 -43.18 -41.87 8.36
N PRO A 521 -42.93 -43.08 7.81
CA PRO A 521 -42.80 -44.28 8.62
C PRO A 521 -41.51 -44.28 9.43
N GLU A 522 -41.61 -44.80 10.65
CA GLU A 522 -40.51 -44.99 11.59
C GLU A 522 -39.43 -45.90 10.96
N ALA A 523 -38.21 -45.38 10.86
CA ALA A 523 -37.02 -46.18 10.62
C ALA A 523 -36.35 -46.43 11.98
N GLU A 524 -36.60 -47.60 12.54
CA GLU A 524 -35.81 -48.14 13.65
C GLU A 524 -34.45 -48.57 13.10
N ASP A 525 -33.43 -47.72 13.26
CA ASP A 525 -32.02 -48.14 13.17
C ASP A 525 -31.34 -47.75 14.49
N GLU A 526 -31.08 -48.75 15.32
CA GLU A 526 -30.18 -48.69 16.46
C GLU A 526 -28.74 -48.62 15.92
N ASP A 527 -27.91 -47.68 16.38
CA ASP A 527 -26.45 -47.85 16.46
C ASP A 527 -25.77 -46.71 17.27
N GLU A 528 -25.31 -47.11 18.46
CA GLU A 528 -24.00 -46.84 19.09
C GLU A 528 -23.42 -45.41 19.26
N ASP A 529 -23.33 -45.02 20.54
CA ASP A 529 -22.16 -44.39 21.19
C ASP A 529 -21.45 -43.20 20.50
N THR A 530 -21.97 -41.99 20.72
CA THR A 530 -21.14 -40.77 20.78
C THR A 530 -21.36 -40.07 22.12
N GLU A 531 -20.27 -39.66 22.78
CA GLU A 531 -20.28 -39.13 24.16
C GLU A 531 -21.18 -37.89 24.32
N GLY A 532 -22.00 -37.90 25.37
CA GLY A 532 -23.08 -36.93 25.55
C GLY A 532 -22.62 -35.53 25.98
N GLY A 533 -22.68 -34.57 25.05
CA GLY A 533 -23.00 -33.19 25.40
C GLY A 533 -24.48 -33.08 25.84
N PRO A 534 -24.84 -32.22 26.80
CA PRO A 534 -26.24 -32.05 27.19
C PRO A 534 -27.06 -31.56 26.00
N GLY A 535 -28.06 -32.35 25.60
CA GLY A 535 -28.84 -32.09 24.40
C GLY A 535 -29.51 -30.72 24.43
N GLY A 536 -29.06 -29.83 23.55
CA GLY A 536 -29.70 -28.54 23.31
C GLY A 536 -31.08 -28.76 22.70
N GLY A 537 -32.10 -28.89 23.55
CA GLY A 537 -33.49 -28.80 23.11
C GLY A 537 -33.67 -27.46 22.40
N ALA A 538 -34.04 -27.50 21.12
CA ALA A 538 -34.15 -26.30 20.30
C ALA A 538 -35.03 -25.26 21.02
N ALA A 539 -34.45 -24.08 21.28
CA ALA A 539 -35.16 -23.00 21.94
C ALA A 539 -36.44 -22.68 21.13
N PRO A 540 -37.58 -22.43 21.78
CA PRO A 540 -38.81 -22.15 21.08
C PRO A 540 -38.62 -20.90 20.20
N PRO A 541 -39.07 -20.90 18.92
CA PRO A 541 -38.84 -19.79 18.02
C PRO A 541 -39.42 -18.50 18.59
N GLY A 542 -38.56 -17.48 18.67
CA GLY A 542 -38.85 -16.19 19.29
C GLY A 542 -37.65 -15.25 19.19
N PHE A 543 -37.84 -14.02 19.65
CA PHE A 543 -36.80 -13.00 19.69
C PHE A 543 -35.92 -13.13 20.94
N GLU A 544 -34.61 -12.92 20.77
CA GLU A 544 -33.61 -12.97 21.82
C GLU A 544 -32.91 -11.61 22.00
N LEU A 545 -32.46 -11.36 23.23
CA LEU A 545 -31.58 -10.24 23.57
C LEU A 545 -30.12 -10.64 23.36
N VAL A 546 -29.47 -9.97 22.41
CA VAL A 546 -28.02 -10.03 22.11
C VAL A 546 -27.35 -8.70 22.43
N GLU A 547 -26.01 -8.61 22.35
CA GLU A 547 -25.25 -7.41 22.73
C GLU A 547 -25.63 -6.17 21.90
N GLU A 548 -25.98 -6.36 20.64
CA GLU A 548 -26.40 -5.34 19.69
C GLU A 548 -27.87 -4.93 19.85
N SER A 549 -28.60 -5.49 20.83
CA SER A 549 -30.01 -5.20 21.04
C SER A 549 -30.23 -3.77 21.53
N ALA A 550 -31.25 -3.10 21.00
CA ALA A 550 -31.55 -1.71 21.30
C ALA A 550 -33.05 -1.46 21.43
N LEU A 551 -33.42 -0.50 22.29
CA LEU A 551 -34.78 0.02 22.43
C LEU A 551 -34.75 1.56 22.29
N ARG A 552 -35.37 2.10 21.24
CA ARG A 552 -35.33 3.53 20.92
C ARG A 552 -36.70 4.04 20.44
N PRO A 553 -37.51 4.66 21.31
CA PRO A 553 -38.70 5.40 20.94
C PRO A 553 -38.36 6.62 20.07
N ALA A 554 -39.25 6.95 19.12
CA ALA A 554 -39.17 8.15 18.30
C ALA A 554 -40.17 9.23 18.75
N ASP A 555 -40.12 10.36 18.03
CA ASP A 555 -40.99 11.53 18.17
C ASP A 555 -42.39 11.35 17.55
N ASP A 556 -42.59 10.33 16.71
CA ASP A 556 -43.89 9.96 16.12
C ASP A 556 -44.68 8.93 16.94
N GLY A 557 -44.18 8.55 18.13
CA GLY A 557 -44.76 7.54 19.01
C GLY A 557 -44.33 6.10 18.70
N ALA A 558 -43.73 5.83 17.53
CA ALA A 558 -43.24 4.49 17.21
C ALA A 558 -42.01 4.12 18.06
N VAL A 559 -41.88 2.83 18.39
CA VAL A 559 -40.75 2.29 19.15
C VAL A 559 -39.95 1.33 18.28
N GLY A 560 -38.67 1.63 18.10
CA GLY A 560 -37.73 0.80 17.35
C GLY A 560 -37.01 -0.15 18.28
N LEU A 561 -36.97 -1.43 17.88
CA LEU A 561 -36.31 -2.52 18.57
C LEU A 561 -35.30 -3.17 17.62
N LEU A 562 -34.11 -3.48 18.11
CA LEU A 562 -33.18 -4.43 17.49
C LEU A 562 -33.10 -5.66 18.36
N LEU A 563 -33.31 -6.82 17.77
CA LEU A 563 -33.37 -8.13 18.43
C LEU A 563 -32.78 -9.20 17.51
N ALA A 564 -32.36 -10.33 18.06
CA ALA A 564 -32.02 -11.49 17.25
C ALA A 564 -33.24 -12.40 17.03
N GLU A 565 -33.42 -12.91 15.82
CA GLU A 565 -34.33 -14.00 15.48
C GLU A 565 -33.51 -15.11 14.80
N ALA A 566 -33.48 -16.30 15.40
CA ALA A 566 -32.67 -17.44 14.93
C ALA A 566 -31.17 -17.11 14.67
N GLY A 567 -30.60 -16.20 15.47
CA GLY A 567 -29.20 -15.75 15.36
C GLY A 567 -28.94 -14.63 14.35
N ALA A 568 -29.95 -14.17 13.59
CA ALA A 568 -29.84 -13.01 12.72
C ALA A 568 -30.47 -11.77 13.37
N LEU A 569 -29.84 -10.60 13.26
CA LEU A 569 -30.42 -9.35 13.71
C LEU A 569 -31.60 -8.95 12.84
N VAL A 570 -32.71 -8.54 13.47
CA VAL A 570 -33.93 -8.04 12.83
C VAL A 570 -34.39 -6.74 13.51
N VAL A 571 -35.08 -5.91 12.74
CA VAL A 571 -35.77 -4.74 13.28
C VAL A 571 -37.20 -5.11 13.60
N VAL A 572 -37.64 -4.85 14.83
CA VAL A 572 -39.05 -4.88 15.21
C VAL A 572 -39.49 -3.43 15.46
N THR A 573 -40.60 -3.02 14.88
CA THR A 573 -41.19 -1.69 15.14
C THR A 573 -42.55 -1.87 15.79
N THR A 574 -42.80 -1.16 16.89
CA THR A 574 -44.12 -1.11 17.54
C THR A 574 -44.69 0.31 17.52
N ASP A 575 -45.98 0.45 17.84
CA ASP A 575 -46.55 1.72 18.30
C ASP A 575 -46.21 2.00 19.78
N ASP A 576 -46.75 3.08 20.33
CA ASP A 576 -46.58 3.52 21.72
C ASP A 576 -47.27 2.60 22.73
N ASP A 577 -48.33 1.91 22.30
CA ASP A 577 -49.02 0.84 23.05
C ASP A 577 -48.19 -0.46 23.09
N GLY A 578 -47.13 -0.59 22.27
CA GLY A 578 -46.26 -1.76 22.15
C GLY A 578 -46.82 -2.88 21.28
N LEU A 579 -47.77 -2.58 20.38
CA LEU A 579 -48.26 -3.50 19.34
C LEU A 579 -47.27 -3.52 18.16
N VAL A 580 -46.83 -4.71 17.74
CA VAL A 580 -45.91 -4.89 16.62
C VAL A 580 -46.55 -4.43 15.30
N LEU A 581 -45.95 -3.43 14.67
CA LEU A 581 -46.33 -2.86 13.38
C LEU A 581 -45.59 -3.55 12.22
N SER A 582 -44.30 -3.82 12.39
CA SER A 582 -43.45 -4.52 11.42
C SER A 582 -42.35 -5.34 12.09
N VAL A 583 -41.93 -6.40 11.39
CA VAL A 583 -40.69 -7.13 11.65
C VAL A 583 -39.98 -7.23 10.30
N ALA A 584 -38.71 -6.81 10.24
CA ALA A 584 -37.96 -6.69 9.00
C ALA A 584 -36.53 -7.22 9.15
N ALA A 585 -36.11 -8.01 8.16
CA ALA A 585 -34.73 -8.42 7.98
C ALA A 585 -33.88 -7.26 7.38
N PRO A 586 -32.55 -7.26 7.61
CA PRO A 586 -31.63 -6.36 6.93
C PRO A 586 -31.65 -6.54 5.40
N PRO A 587 -31.21 -5.53 4.62
CA PRO A 587 -31.14 -5.60 3.17
C PRO A 587 -30.00 -6.51 2.65
N ALA A 588 -29.05 -6.88 3.51
CA ALA A 588 -27.95 -7.79 3.24
C ALA A 588 -27.69 -8.71 4.44
N GLU A 589 -27.22 -9.93 4.19
CA GLU A 589 -26.81 -10.87 5.23
C GLU A 589 -25.58 -10.33 5.98
N GLY A 590 -25.56 -10.47 7.30
CA GLY A 590 -24.48 -9.93 8.15
C GLY A 590 -24.44 -8.40 8.27
N ALA A 591 -25.42 -7.67 7.75
CA ALA A 591 -25.48 -6.22 7.92
C ALA A 591 -25.75 -5.85 9.39
N MET A 592 -24.96 -4.91 9.91
CA MET A 592 -25.23 -4.28 11.19
C MET A 592 -26.44 -3.35 11.07
N LEU A 593 -27.17 -3.15 12.17
CA LEU A 593 -28.40 -2.37 12.20
C LEU A 593 -28.37 -1.31 13.32
N ALA A 594 -29.00 -0.15 13.08
CA ALA A 594 -29.29 0.83 14.12
C ALA A 594 -30.66 1.48 13.86
N SER A 595 -31.53 1.58 14.87
CA SER A 595 -32.93 2.04 14.71
C SER A 595 -33.40 3.05 15.76
N VAL A 596 -34.39 3.87 15.39
CA VAL A 596 -35.18 4.74 16.29
C VAL A 596 -36.60 4.88 15.73
N GLY A 597 -37.59 4.38 16.47
CA GLY A 597 -38.97 4.23 15.99
C GLY A 597 -39.02 3.46 14.67
N ARG A 598 -39.57 4.11 13.63
CA ARG A 598 -39.64 3.58 12.25
C ARG A 598 -38.38 3.78 11.42
N ARG A 599 -37.39 4.53 11.94
CA ARG A 599 -36.22 4.97 11.18
C ARG A 599 -35.06 4.02 11.44
N VAL A 600 -34.43 3.51 10.40
CA VAL A 600 -33.39 2.47 10.49
C VAL A 600 -32.24 2.79 9.52
N VAL A 601 -31.02 2.48 9.92
CA VAL A 601 -29.88 2.34 9.00
C VAL A 601 -29.32 0.92 9.05
N ALA A 602 -28.84 0.44 7.91
CA ALA A 602 -28.14 -0.84 7.78
C ALA A 602 -26.79 -0.63 7.10
N LEU A 603 -25.75 -1.33 7.56
CA LEU A 603 -24.38 -1.20 7.07
C LEU A 603 -23.74 -2.59 6.89
N ALA A 604 -23.19 -2.86 5.71
CA ALA A 604 -22.50 -4.11 5.41
C ALA A 604 -21.22 -3.89 4.56
N PRO A 605 -20.17 -4.71 4.72
CA PRO A 605 -19.04 -4.71 3.81
C PRO A 605 -19.47 -5.20 2.42
N GLU A 606 -19.21 -4.41 1.39
CA GLU A 606 -19.49 -4.77 0.00
C GLU A 606 -18.33 -5.60 -0.58
N HIS A 607 -18.50 -6.92 -0.66
CA HIS A 607 -17.57 -7.82 -1.35
C HIS A 607 -17.60 -7.69 -2.90
N ARG A 608 -17.80 -6.48 -3.45
CA ARG A 608 -17.53 -6.23 -4.87
C ARG A 608 -16.04 -6.30 -5.09
N ALA A 609 -15.62 -7.23 -5.95
CA ALA A 609 -14.22 -7.41 -6.35
C ALA A 609 -13.69 -6.22 -7.18
N GLN A 610 -13.42 -5.08 -6.53
CA GLN A 610 -12.60 -4.02 -7.12
C GLN A 610 -11.13 -4.49 -7.14
N PRO A 611 -10.44 -4.40 -8.29
CA PRO A 611 -9.03 -4.73 -8.38
C PRO A 611 -8.22 -3.64 -7.64
N GLY A 612 -7.94 -3.91 -6.37
CA GLY A 612 -7.29 -3.01 -5.43
C GLY A 612 -7.29 -3.58 -4.00
N GLY A 613 -8.36 -4.30 -3.63
CA GLY A 613 -8.48 -4.94 -2.32
C GLY A 613 -9.21 -4.11 -1.25
N ASP A 614 -9.47 -2.82 -1.53
CA ASP A 614 -10.24 -1.94 -0.66
C ASP A 614 -11.66 -2.48 -0.46
N MET A 615 -12.07 -2.67 0.80
CA MET A 615 -13.46 -2.98 1.14
C MET A 615 -14.29 -1.69 1.05
N ALA A 616 -15.28 -1.67 0.17
CA ALA A 616 -16.29 -0.61 0.16
C ALA A 616 -17.41 -0.93 1.16
N ALA A 617 -18.06 0.09 1.71
CA ALA A 617 -19.22 -0.05 2.58
C ALA A 617 -20.53 0.16 1.81
N ALA A 618 -21.45 -0.79 1.89
CA ALA A 618 -22.82 -0.61 1.43
C ALA A 618 -23.70 -0.16 2.60
N LEU A 619 -24.45 0.93 2.40
CA LEU A 619 -25.22 1.60 3.44
C LEU A 619 -26.65 1.84 2.94
N TRP A 620 -27.65 1.55 3.79
CA TRP A 620 -29.06 1.74 3.47
C TRP A 620 -29.80 2.48 4.60
N GLU A 621 -30.85 3.22 4.24
CA GLU A 621 -31.81 3.85 5.16
C GLU A 621 -33.22 3.28 4.92
N SER A 622 -33.96 3.08 6.01
CA SER A 622 -35.41 2.87 6.00
C SER A 622 -36.09 3.95 6.86
N LEU A 623 -37.29 4.38 6.44
CA LEU A 623 -38.15 5.31 7.17
C LEU A 623 -39.47 4.68 7.61
N ASP A 624 -39.69 3.40 7.32
CA ASP A 624 -40.96 2.70 7.49
C ASP A 624 -40.92 1.47 8.41
N GLY A 625 -39.78 1.22 9.07
CA GLY A 625 -39.55 0.09 9.99
C GLY A 625 -38.84 -1.09 9.32
N GLY A 626 -37.97 -0.83 8.34
CA GLY A 626 -37.26 -1.85 7.54
C GLY A 626 -38.10 -2.48 6.43
N VAL A 627 -39.32 -2.00 6.19
CA VAL A 627 -40.23 -2.54 5.17
C VAL A 627 -39.77 -2.19 3.76
N SER A 628 -39.17 -1.01 3.60
CA SER A 628 -38.42 -0.62 2.40
C SER A 628 -37.08 0.03 2.76
N TRP A 629 -36.11 -0.13 1.86
CA TRP A 629 -34.73 0.33 2.01
C TRP A 629 -34.31 1.19 0.82
N ALA A 630 -33.71 2.33 1.10
CA ALA A 630 -33.04 3.20 0.13
C ALA A 630 -31.53 3.11 0.32
N GLU A 631 -30.80 2.71 -0.72
CA GLU A 631 -29.33 2.73 -0.74
C GLU A 631 -28.83 4.17 -0.68
N LEU A 632 -27.89 4.45 0.23
CA LEU A 632 -27.25 5.76 0.39
C LEU A 632 -25.93 5.79 -0.39
N PRO A 633 -25.43 6.99 -0.79
CA PRO A 633 -24.13 7.10 -1.44
C PRO A 633 -22.99 6.57 -0.57
N ASP A 634 -22.03 5.88 -1.20
CA ASP A 634 -20.75 5.45 -0.59
C ASP A 634 -20.04 6.64 0.08
N MET A 635 -19.59 6.42 1.31
CA MET A 635 -18.92 7.38 2.16
C MET A 635 -17.55 6.80 2.53
N PRO A 636 -16.45 7.22 1.87
CA PRO A 636 -15.10 6.66 2.05
C PRO A 636 -14.63 6.57 3.51
N ALA A 637 -15.06 7.52 4.35
CA ALA A 637 -14.78 7.50 5.78
C ALA A 637 -15.33 6.24 6.49
N ILE A 638 -16.55 5.81 6.17
CA ILE A 638 -17.17 4.62 6.78
C ILE A 638 -16.46 3.36 6.29
N SER A 639 -16.08 3.32 5.01
CA SER A 639 -15.29 2.22 4.43
C SER A 639 -13.91 2.07 5.09
N SER A 640 -13.24 3.17 5.48
CA SER A 640 -11.99 3.13 6.25
C SER A 640 -12.21 2.65 7.69
N ASP A 641 -13.22 3.20 8.38
CA ASP A 641 -13.57 2.86 9.78
C ASP A 641 -13.88 1.36 9.95
N LEU A 642 -14.58 0.77 8.97
CA LEU A 642 -14.87 -0.67 8.84
C LEU A 642 -13.66 -1.55 8.52
N ALA A 643 -12.62 -1.00 7.89
CA ALA A 643 -11.40 -1.74 7.57
C ALA A 643 -10.42 -1.74 8.76
N GLU A 644 -10.52 -0.74 9.65
CA GLU A 644 -9.63 -0.52 10.78
C GLU A 644 -10.19 -1.06 12.12
N SER A 645 -11.51 -1.17 12.29
CA SER A 645 -12.13 -1.46 13.59
C SER A 645 -13.48 -2.20 13.53
N ASP A 646 -13.88 -2.77 14.66
CA ASP A 646 -15.25 -3.29 14.87
C ASP A 646 -16.24 -2.12 14.91
N ALA A 647 -16.89 -1.84 13.78
CA ALA A 647 -17.75 -0.68 13.63
C ALA A 647 -19.01 -0.76 14.52
N ALA A 648 -19.20 0.23 15.38
CA ALA A 648 -20.44 0.40 16.15
C ALA A 648 -21.40 1.36 15.44
N MET A 649 -22.72 1.17 15.61
CA MET A 649 -23.73 2.13 15.15
C MET A 649 -24.73 2.46 16.24
N ALA A 650 -25.10 3.75 16.36
CA ALA A 650 -26.09 4.19 17.35
C ALA A 650 -26.96 5.33 16.80
N CYS A 651 -28.28 5.16 16.82
CA CYS A 651 -29.23 6.13 16.30
C CYS A 651 -30.11 6.77 17.38
N GLY A 652 -30.54 8.00 17.11
CA GLY A 652 -31.54 8.75 17.87
C GLY A 652 -32.34 9.68 16.95
N VAL A 653 -33.33 10.39 17.49
CA VAL A 653 -34.25 11.19 16.68
C VAL A 653 -33.55 12.26 15.81
N GLY A 654 -32.42 12.79 16.27
CA GLY A 654 -31.62 13.77 15.54
C GLY A 654 -30.61 13.21 14.52
N GLY A 655 -30.38 11.90 14.45
CA GLY A 655 -29.38 11.31 13.55
C GLY A 655 -28.78 9.98 14.04
N CYS A 656 -27.68 9.55 13.41
CA CYS A 656 -26.94 8.34 13.75
C CYS A 656 -25.42 8.57 13.82
N LEU A 657 -24.77 7.82 14.70
CA LEU A 657 -23.32 7.71 14.82
C LEU A 657 -22.85 6.40 14.16
N PHE A 658 -21.70 6.45 13.50
CA PHE A 658 -21.02 5.32 12.86
C PHE A 658 -19.55 5.35 13.32
N GLY A 659 -19.15 4.31 14.05
CA GLY A 659 -17.86 4.27 14.74
C GLY A 659 -17.66 5.46 15.68
N ASP A 660 -16.42 5.93 15.73
CA ASP A 660 -16.02 7.15 16.45
C ASP A 660 -15.73 8.31 15.48
N THR A 661 -15.85 8.09 14.16
CA THR A 661 -15.38 9.02 13.13
C THR A 661 -16.48 9.65 12.28
N VAL A 662 -17.67 9.07 12.19
CA VAL A 662 -18.73 9.56 11.27
C VAL A 662 -20.06 9.78 11.99
N THR A 663 -20.69 10.92 11.69
CA THR A 663 -22.06 11.25 12.12
C THR A 663 -22.94 11.58 10.93
N ARG A 664 -24.17 11.08 10.95
CA ARG A 664 -25.28 11.52 10.10
C ARG A 664 -26.28 12.32 10.94
N VAL A 665 -26.60 13.54 10.52
CA VAL A 665 -27.65 14.36 11.15
C VAL A 665 -28.90 14.33 10.30
N GLY A 666 -30.05 14.20 10.94
CA GLY A 666 -31.35 14.13 10.29
C GLY A 666 -31.62 12.79 9.61
N TRP A 667 -32.78 12.70 8.98
CA TRP A 667 -33.30 11.49 8.35
C TRP A 667 -33.92 11.79 6.98
N GLY A 668 -33.96 10.78 6.12
CA GLY A 668 -34.44 10.84 4.75
C GLY A 668 -33.36 11.26 3.74
N ALA A 669 -33.49 10.71 2.53
CA ALA A 669 -32.57 10.93 1.43
C ALA A 669 -32.61 12.36 0.88
N ALA A 670 -31.85 13.25 1.50
CA ALA A 670 -31.37 14.45 0.84
C ALA A 670 -30.16 14.07 -0.02
N ALA A 671 -30.31 14.16 -1.33
CA ALA A 671 -29.19 14.11 -2.26
C ALA A 671 -28.38 15.43 -2.20
N GLU A 672 -27.76 15.73 -1.06
CA GLU A 672 -26.54 16.55 -1.09
C GLU A 672 -25.52 15.76 -1.90
N GLY A 673 -25.27 16.24 -3.12
CA GLY A 673 -24.50 15.51 -4.10
C GLY A 673 -23.08 15.28 -3.61
N ALA A 674 -22.81 14.05 -3.13
CA ALA A 674 -21.47 13.50 -3.15
C ALA A 674 -20.88 13.82 -4.54
N PRO A 675 -19.71 14.50 -4.62
CA PRO A 675 -19.17 14.92 -5.90
C PRO A 675 -19.05 13.67 -6.76
N ALA A 676 -19.67 13.69 -7.94
CA ALA A 676 -19.75 12.52 -8.81
C ALA A 676 -18.35 11.90 -8.91
N ARG A 677 -18.20 10.67 -8.40
CA ARG A 677 -16.90 9.97 -8.33
C ARG A 677 -16.25 10.13 -9.69
N ALA A 678 -14.99 10.59 -9.71
CA ALA A 678 -14.24 10.75 -10.95
C ALA A 678 -14.46 9.46 -11.76
N PRO A 679 -14.99 9.54 -12.99
CA PRO A 679 -15.58 8.37 -13.66
C PRO A 679 -14.53 7.27 -13.66
N ALA A 680 -14.84 6.17 -12.95
CA ALA A 680 -13.85 5.16 -12.63
C ALA A 680 -13.10 4.78 -13.92
N PRO A 681 -11.76 4.82 -13.93
CA PRO A 681 -10.98 4.65 -15.15
C PRO A 681 -11.45 3.36 -15.82
N ALA A 682 -12.00 3.50 -17.03
CA ALA A 682 -12.93 2.54 -17.62
C ALA A 682 -12.43 1.10 -17.39
N PRO A 683 -13.24 0.23 -16.74
CA PRO A 683 -12.76 -0.99 -16.11
C PRO A 683 -11.95 -1.79 -17.12
N ARG A 684 -10.63 -1.77 -16.92
CA ARG A 684 -9.69 -2.28 -17.92
C ARG A 684 -9.88 -3.78 -18.01
N ALA A 685 -9.97 -4.30 -19.23
CA ALA A 685 -10.03 -5.73 -19.47
C ALA A 685 -8.90 -6.40 -18.68
N GLN A 686 -9.24 -7.32 -17.78
CA GLN A 686 -8.26 -7.89 -16.86
C GLN A 686 -7.09 -8.47 -17.67
N PRO A 687 -5.82 -8.15 -17.31
CA PRO A 687 -4.68 -8.49 -18.14
C PRO A 687 -4.51 -10.00 -18.31
N ALA A 688 -4.88 -10.52 -19.47
CA ALA A 688 -4.80 -11.94 -19.75
C ALA A 688 -3.40 -12.36 -20.20
N VAL A 689 -3.01 -13.59 -19.87
CA VAL A 689 -1.72 -14.15 -20.31
C VAL A 689 -1.61 -14.17 -21.84
N ARG A 690 -0.38 -14.00 -22.34
CA ARG A 690 -0.08 -14.04 -23.78
C ARG A 690 -0.17 -15.47 -24.32
N ALA A 691 -0.08 -15.60 -25.64
CA ALA A 691 -0.17 -16.88 -26.36
C ALA A 691 0.76 -17.94 -25.73
N PRO A 692 0.26 -19.12 -25.34
CA PRO A 692 1.09 -20.17 -24.77
C PRO A 692 2.23 -20.59 -25.68
N ILE A 693 3.35 -20.97 -25.07
CA ILE A 693 4.49 -21.61 -25.73
C ILE A 693 4.40 -23.09 -25.40
N VAL A 694 4.22 -23.94 -26.41
CA VAL A 694 4.21 -25.40 -26.25
C VAL A 694 5.59 -25.92 -26.66
N CYS A 695 6.20 -26.72 -25.79
CA CYS A 695 7.52 -27.31 -25.99
C CYS A 695 7.48 -28.84 -25.87
N GLU A 696 8.26 -29.51 -26.68
CA GLU A 696 8.43 -30.97 -26.67
C GLU A 696 9.94 -31.28 -26.55
N THR A 697 10.34 -32.13 -25.60
CA THR A 697 11.75 -32.53 -25.47
C THR A 697 12.18 -33.42 -26.65
N LEU A 698 13.44 -33.32 -27.07
CA LEU A 698 13.89 -34.08 -28.24
C LEU A 698 13.82 -35.60 -27.94
N PRO A 699 13.14 -36.43 -28.76
CA PRO A 699 12.86 -37.84 -28.42
C PRO A 699 14.08 -38.73 -28.15
N SER A 700 15.24 -38.37 -28.71
CA SER A 700 16.52 -39.08 -28.52
C SER A 700 17.45 -38.42 -27.49
N SER A 701 17.10 -37.22 -26.99
CA SER A 701 17.92 -36.52 -26.00
C SER A 701 17.81 -37.21 -24.63
N LYS A 702 18.91 -37.19 -23.88
CA LYS A 702 18.95 -37.62 -22.48
C LYS A 702 19.19 -36.41 -21.60
N TRP A 703 18.65 -36.46 -20.38
CA TRP A 703 19.05 -35.58 -19.29
C TRP A 703 20.58 -35.63 -19.14
N THR A 704 21.22 -34.48 -19.34
CA THR A 704 22.68 -34.32 -19.32
C THR A 704 23.05 -33.63 -18.01
N ARG A 705 23.82 -34.34 -17.18
CA ARG A 705 24.19 -33.88 -15.84
C ARG A 705 25.36 -32.89 -15.88
N ILE A 706 25.25 -31.81 -15.12
CA ILE A 706 26.34 -30.91 -14.76
C ILE A 706 26.55 -31.04 -13.25
N ASP A 707 27.76 -31.41 -12.84
CA ASP A 707 28.15 -31.52 -11.43
C ASP A 707 28.82 -30.23 -10.93
N HIS A 708 28.73 -30.01 -9.61
CA HIS A 708 29.38 -28.91 -8.90
C HIS A 708 28.99 -27.50 -9.38
N VAL A 709 27.70 -27.30 -9.72
CA VAL A 709 27.18 -25.98 -10.09
C VAL A 709 27.27 -25.01 -8.90
N ASP A 710 27.77 -23.81 -9.19
CA ASP A 710 28.06 -22.73 -8.25
C ASP A 710 27.31 -21.47 -8.73
N SER A 711 25.97 -21.57 -8.72
CA SER A 711 25.05 -20.48 -9.04
C SER A 711 24.12 -20.14 -7.85
N SER A 712 23.37 -19.05 -7.98
CA SER A 712 22.43 -18.56 -6.97
C SER A 712 21.26 -19.54 -6.74
N GLY A 713 20.68 -19.49 -5.53
CA GLY A 713 19.44 -20.19 -5.21
C GLY A 713 19.50 -21.72 -5.33
N LEU A 714 18.79 -22.28 -6.31
CA LEU A 714 18.59 -23.73 -6.49
C LEU A 714 19.62 -24.39 -7.43
N GLY A 715 20.62 -23.65 -7.90
CA GLY A 715 21.60 -24.14 -8.88
C GLY A 715 21.11 -24.14 -10.33
N LEU A 716 19.95 -23.55 -10.61
CA LEU A 716 19.34 -23.48 -11.93
C LEU A 716 19.67 -22.14 -12.61
N PRO A 717 19.81 -22.09 -13.95
CA PRO A 717 20.00 -20.83 -14.65
C PRO A 717 18.72 -19.99 -14.63
N ASP A 718 18.92 -18.69 -14.45
CA ASP A 718 17.89 -17.65 -14.47
C ASP A 718 18.12 -16.65 -15.62
N GLY A 719 17.47 -15.48 -15.56
CA GLY A 719 17.58 -14.45 -16.60
C GLY A 719 18.98 -13.84 -16.74
N ASP A 720 19.64 -13.52 -15.62
CA ASP A 720 21.02 -12.98 -15.58
C ASP A 720 22.01 -13.89 -16.32
N GLU A 721 21.81 -15.20 -16.21
CA GLU A 721 22.65 -16.21 -16.84
C GLU A 721 22.32 -16.49 -18.32
N ALA A 722 21.16 -16.02 -18.80
CA ALA A 722 20.62 -16.27 -20.13
C ALA A 722 21.00 -15.21 -21.17
N LEU A 723 21.13 -15.64 -22.43
CA LEU A 723 21.11 -14.79 -23.63
C LEU A 723 22.16 -13.65 -23.62
N ARG A 724 23.29 -13.88 -22.96
CA ARG A 724 24.46 -12.99 -22.92
C ARG A 724 25.25 -13.13 -24.23
N GLY A 725 25.07 -12.19 -25.16
CA GLY A 725 25.80 -12.12 -26.44
C GLY A 725 25.59 -13.35 -27.34
N ARG A 726 26.55 -14.28 -27.33
CA ARG A 726 26.45 -15.59 -28.03
C ARG A 726 26.03 -16.76 -27.13
N SER A 727 26.07 -16.59 -25.82
CA SER A 727 25.62 -17.59 -24.85
C SER A 727 24.10 -17.55 -24.73
N VAL A 728 23.43 -18.68 -25.01
CA VAL A 728 21.99 -18.82 -24.80
C VAL A 728 21.66 -19.01 -23.32
N TRP A 729 22.49 -19.78 -22.63
CA TRP A 729 22.56 -19.90 -21.18
C TRP A 729 23.98 -20.33 -20.82
N SER A 730 24.42 -19.99 -19.62
CA SER A 730 25.73 -20.40 -19.09
C SER A 730 25.68 -20.55 -17.57
N LEU A 731 26.52 -21.43 -17.03
CA LEU A 731 26.57 -21.81 -15.63
C LEU A 731 28.03 -21.91 -15.19
N LEU A 732 28.33 -21.46 -13.98
CA LEU A 732 29.65 -21.67 -13.36
C LEU A 732 29.66 -22.98 -12.57
N THR A 733 30.78 -23.71 -12.64
CA THR A 733 31.00 -24.94 -11.87
C THR A 733 32.32 -24.90 -11.12
N ARG A 734 32.31 -25.27 -9.83
CA ARG A 734 33.48 -25.27 -8.94
C ARG A 734 33.77 -26.66 -8.41
N ALA A 735 34.69 -27.37 -9.07
CA ALA A 735 35.02 -28.75 -8.69
C ALA A 735 35.76 -28.82 -7.34
N PRO A 736 35.68 -29.94 -6.59
CA PRO A 736 36.37 -30.12 -5.30
C PRO A 736 37.91 -30.15 -5.37
N THR A 737 38.45 -30.08 -6.60
CA THR A 737 39.88 -29.87 -6.90
C THR A 737 40.26 -28.40 -6.95
N GLY A 738 39.34 -27.48 -6.66
CA GLY A 738 39.49 -26.04 -6.81
C GLY A 738 39.53 -25.56 -8.27
N ALA A 739 39.19 -26.42 -9.23
CA ALA A 739 39.00 -26.02 -10.62
C ALA A 739 37.71 -25.23 -10.76
N VAL A 740 37.74 -24.17 -11.58
CA VAL A 740 36.56 -23.37 -11.93
C VAL A 740 36.39 -23.45 -13.44
N ASP A 741 35.25 -23.97 -13.88
CA ASP A 741 34.86 -24.09 -15.29
C ASP A 741 33.52 -23.37 -15.53
N VAL A 742 33.23 -23.02 -16.78
CA VAL A 742 31.95 -22.50 -17.24
C VAL A 742 31.36 -23.45 -18.26
N VAL A 743 30.12 -23.88 -18.06
CA VAL A 743 29.35 -24.69 -19.01
C VAL A 743 28.32 -23.79 -19.69
N SER A 744 28.29 -23.75 -21.02
CA SER A 744 27.45 -22.80 -21.76
C SER A 744 26.92 -23.38 -23.07
N ALA A 745 25.70 -23.00 -23.48
CA ALA A 745 25.19 -23.26 -24.82
C ALA A 745 25.50 -22.06 -25.73
N LEU A 746 26.42 -22.23 -26.68
CA LEU A 746 26.88 -21.14 -27.55
C LEU A 746 26.30 -21.23 -28.95
N LEU A 747 25.74 -20.11 -29.43
CA LEU A 747 25.34 -19.94 -30.82
C LEU A 747 26.56 -19.96 -31.77
N PRO A 748 26.40 -20.38 -33.04
CA PRO A 748 27.42 -20.25 -34.07
C PRO A 748 27.91 -18.79 -34.25
N GLU A 749 29.07 -18.61 -34.91
CA GLU A 749 29.64 -17.26 -35.15
C GLU A 749 28.76 -16.36 -36.03
N SER A 750 27.93 -16.96 -36.90
CA SER A 750 26.87 -16.29 -37.65
C SER A 750 25.76 -15.71 -36.77
N GLY A 751 25.69 -16.10 -35.49
CA GLY A 751 24.60 -15.77 -34.58
C GLY A 751 23.25 -16.42 -34.91
N ALA A 752 23.24 -17.37 -35.87
CA ALA A 752 22.06 -18.12 -36.33
C ALA A 752 22.42 -19.59 -36.56
N GLY A 753 21.56 -20.49 -36.09
CA GLY A 753 21.75 -21.95 -36.09
C GLY A 753 21.80 -22.55 -34.68
N GLU A 754 21.91 -23.88 -34.62
CA GLU A 754 21.85 -24.66 -33.37
C GLU A 754 22.99 -24.29 -32.40
N ALA A 755 22.64 -24.00 -31.15
CA ALA A 755 23.59 -23.74 -30.08
C ALA A 755 24.22 -25.05 -29.57
N ARG A 756 25.51 -24.99 -29.24
CA ARG A 756 26.29 -26.15 -28.77
C ARG A 756 26.69 -25.97 -27.33
N VAL A 757 26.41 -26.99 -26.50
CA VAL A 757 26.90 -27.05 -25.12
C VAL A 757 28.41 -27.29 -25.12
N VAL A 758 29.15 -26.41 -24.46
CA VAL A 758 30.61 -26.47 -24.29
C VAL A 758 31.01 -26.22 -22.84
N THR A 759 32.10 -26.83 -22.40
CA THR A 759 32.73 -26.54 -21.11
C THR A 759 34.06 -25.84 -21.37
N ARG A 760 34.29 -24.70 -20.70
CA ARG A 760 35.54 -23.93 -20.77
C ARG A 760 36.11 -23.77 -19.36
N ALA A 761 37.36 -24.17 -19.18
CA ALA A 761 38.03 -23.91 -17.92
C ALA A 761 38.38 -22.42 -17.76
N LEU A 762 38.06 -21.85 -16.60
CA LEU A 762 38.56 -20.55 -16.14
C LEU A 762 39.84 -20.75 -15.33
N LEU A 763 39.77 -21.51 -14.23
CA LEU A 763 40.92 -21.82 -13.38
C LEU A 763 41.19 -23.33 -13.34
N PRO A 764 42.44 -23.79 -13.58
CA PRO A 764 42.77 -25.20 -13.55
C PRO A 764 42.73 -25.77 -12.12
N ALA A 765 42.63 -27.09 -11.99
CA ALA A 765 42.72 -27.78 -10.70
C ALA A 765 43.96 -27.40 -9.89
N VAL A 766 43.79 -27.26 -8.58
CA VAL A 766 44.83 -26.90 -7.62
C VAL A 766 45.76 -28.10 -7.38
N PRO A 767 47.09 -27.92 -7.33
CA PRO A 767 48.01 -29.00 -6.99
C PRO A 767 47.72 -29.60 -5.61
N ALA A 768 47.75 -30.93 -5.50
CA ALA A 768 47.41 -31.64 -4.27
C ALA A 768 48.20 -31.11 -3.05
N GLY A 769 47.48 -30.75 -1.99
CA GLY A 769 48.05 -30.20 -0.75
C GLY A 769 48.36 -28.70 -0.77
N ALA A 770 48.14 -27.98 -1.89
CA ALA A 770 48.17 -26.52 -1.88
C ALA A 770 46.84 -25.96 -1.34
N ARG A 771 46.93 -25.08 -0.33
CA ARG A 771 45.79 -24.31 0.17
C ARG A 771 45.67 -23.00 -0.62
N VAL A 772 44.46 -22.72 -1.11
CA VAL A 772 44.11 -21.52 -1.87
C VAL A 772 42.89 -20.85 -1.25
N ALA A 773 42.71 -19.58 -1.55
CA ALA A 773 41.44 -18.89 -1.40
C ALA A 773 40.94 -18.48 -2.80
N THR A 774 39.65 -18.69 -3.07
CA THR A 774 39.04 -18.46 -4.40
C THR A 774 37.83 -17.54 -4.27
N SER A 775 37.71 -16.60 -5.22
CA SER A 775 36.54 -15.74 -5.44
C SER A 775 36.03 -15.99 -6.86
N VAL A 776 34.72 -16.00 -7.04
CA VAL A 776 34.07 -16.00 -8.36
C VAL A 776 32.95 -14.97 -8.36
N THR A 777 32.73 -14.32 -9.49
CA THR A 777 31.63 -13.38 -9.70
C THR A 777 30.93 -13.73 -11.01
N ALA A 778 29.60 -13.84 -10.94
CA ALA A 778 28.73 -13.79 -12.11
C ALA A 778 28.31 -12.33 -12.33
N GLN A 779 28.32 -11.89 -13.59
CA GLN A 779 27.95 -10.53 -13.98
C GLN A 779 27.28 -10.55 -15.36
N MET A 780 26.70 -9.43 -15.82
CA MET A 780 26.05 -9.35 -17.13
C MET A 780 26.99 -9.71 -18.30
N GLU A 781 28.27 -9.42 -18.14
CA GLU A 781 29.33 -9.75 -19.08
C GLU A 781 29.51 -11.25 -19.23
N GLY A 782 29.35 -12.02 -18.16
CA GLY A 782 29.72 -13.42 -18.07
C GLY A 782 30.22 -13.78 -16.68
N TYR A 783 31.48 -14.20 -16.58
CA TYR A 783 32.07 -14.69 -15.33
C TYR A 783 33.51 -14.22 -15.14
N ALA A 784 33.85 -13.93 -13.89
CA ALA A 784 35.24 -13.77 -13.44
C ALA A 784 35.56 -14.69 -12.26
N ALA A 785 36.82 -15.09 -12.17
CA ALA A 785 37.37 -15.87 -11.09
C ALA A 785 38.76 -15.33 -10.70
N ALA A 786 39.00 -15.20 -9.41
CA ALA A 786 40.29 -14.81 -8.85
C ALA A 786 40.71 -15.80 -7.75
N ARG A 787 41.98 -16.21 -7.74
CA ARG A 787 42.49 -17.20 -6.79
C ARG A 787 43.88 -16.85 -6.29
N VAL A 788 44.07 -16.95 -4.97
CA VAL A 788 45.34 -16.66 -4.32
C VAL A 788 45.82 -17.86 -3.51
N ARG A 789 47.12 -18.15 -3.57
CA ARG A 789 47.75 -19.24 -2.82
C ARG A 789 48.12 -18.78 -1.41
N LEU A 790 47.83 -19.58 -0.38
CA LEU A 790 48.06 -19.22 1.02
C LEU A 790 49.40 -19.79 1.53
N PRO A 791 50.46 -18.96 1.73
CA PRO A 791 51.77 -19.45 2.16
C PRO A 791 51.72 -20.00 3.58
N GLY A 792 52.33 -21.18 3.82
CA GLY A 792 52.28 -21.82 5.14
C GLY A 792 50.88 -22.22 5.61
N GLY A 793 49.88 -22.17 4.73
CA GLY A 793 48.51 -22.62 5.01
C GLY A 793 47.63 -21.63 5.79
N VAL A 794 48.03 -20.38 6.01
CA VAL A 794 47.17 -19.33 6.61
C VAL A 794 47.55 -17.96 6.03
N ALA A 795 46.57 -17.17 5.58
CA ALA A 795 46.79 -15.76 5.27
C ALA A 795 47.12 -14.99 6.57
N ARG A 796 48.33 -14.42 6.65
CA ARG A 796 48.74 -13.56 7.77
C ARG A 796 48.76 -12.12 7.30
N PRO A 797 48.06 -11.18 7.96
CA PRO A 797 48.18 -9.76 7.65
C PRO A 797 49.65 -9.31 7.62
N GLY A 798 50.01 -8.50 6.61
CA GLY A 798 51.38 -8.07 6.34
C GLY A 798 52.25 -9.05 5.53
N ALA A 799 51.85 -10.31 5.34
CA ALA A 799 52.55 -11.24 4.43
C ALA A 799 52.26 -10.89 2.96
N PRO A 800 53.18 -11.07 2.01
CA PRO A 800 52.96 -10.63 0.63
C PRO A 800 51.94 -11.50 -0.11
N MET A 801 50.92 -10.87 -0.69
CA MET A 801 49.91 -11.47 -1.57
C MET A 801 50.50 -11.59 -2.99
N ARG A 802 51.01 -12.77 -3.32
CA ARG A 802 51.72 -13.03 -4.59
C ARG A 802 50.98 -14.02 -5.48
N ASN A 803 51.13 -13.83 -6.79
CA ASN A 803 50.56 -14.68 -7.83
C ASN A 803 49.03 -14.83 -7.66
N VAL A 804 48.31 -13.71 -7.64
CA VAL A 804 46.83 -13.75 -7.72
C VAL A 804 46.49 -14.15 -9.15
N GLU A 805 46.01 -15.37 -9.32
CA GLU A 805 45.53 -15.91 -10.59
C GLU A 805 44.18 -15.26 -10.92
N LEU A 806 44.00 -14.86 -12.17
CA LEU A 806 42.77 -14.28 -12.69
C LEU A 806 42.32 -15.06 -13.92
N ALA A 807 41.01 -15.21 -14.08
CA ALA A 807 40.41 -15.73 -15.29
C ALA A 807 39.03 -15.09 -15.51
N TRP A 808 38.66 -14.84 -16.76
CA TRP A 808 37.32 -14.35 -17.09
C TRP A 808 36.86 -14.76 -18.48
N GLU A 809 35.55 -14.70 -18.66
CA GLU A 809 34.82 -14.92 -19.90
C GLU A 809 33.79 -13.80 -20.04
N ASN A 810 33.93 -12.98 -21.07
CA ASN A 810 33.02 -11.90 -21.44
C ASN A 810 32.28 -12.30 -22.73
N TRP A 811 31.01 -12.66 -22.61
CA TRP A 811 30.17 -13.05 -23.74
C TRP A 811 29.69 -11.86 -24.58
N MET A 812 29.72 -10.65 -24.04
CA MET A 812 29.22 -9.43 -24.70
C MET A 812 30.22 -8.87 -25.71
N ASP A 813 31.53 -8.91 -25.42
CA ASP A 813 32.59 -8.59 -26.38
C ASP A 813 33.28 -9.84 -26.99
N GLY A 814 32.99 -11.03 -26.46
CA GLY A 814 33.51 -12.32 -26.94
C GLY A 814 34.94 -12.62 -26.48
N THR A 815 35.47 -11.93 -25.47
CA THR A 815 36.82 -12.16 -24.95
C THR A 815 36.85 -13.16 -23.79
N SER A 816 37.84 -14.04 -23.80
CA SER A 816 38.12 -14.96 -22.68
C SER A 816 39.63 -14.96 -22.44
N ALA A 817 40.06 -14.84 -21.19
CA ALA A 817 41.47 -14.73 -20.87
C ALA A 817 41.81 -15.20 -19.45
N ARG A 818 43.11 -15.37 -19.21
CA ARG A 818 43.69 -15.67 -17.91
C ARG A 818 44.94 -14.82 -17.69
N GLY A 819 45.19 -14.44 -16.44
CA GLY A 819 46.29 -13.59 -16.03
C GLY A 819 46.82 -13.94 -14.65
N VAL A 820 47.94 -13.33 -14.27
CA VAL A 820 48.49 -13.42 -12.92
C VAL A 820 48.99 -12.03 -12.50
N ILE A 821 48.51 -11.54 -11.35
CA ILE A 821 49.12 -10.39 -10.67
C ILE A 821 50.27 -10.93 -9.81
N ALA A 822 51.50 -10.61 -10.20
CA ALA A 822 52.71 -11.14 -9.55
C ALA A 822 52.83 -10.69 -8.07
N ASP A 823 52.51 -9.42 -7.80
CA ASP A 823 52.50 -8.83 -6.46
C ASP A 823 51.29 -7.89 -6.33
N ALA A 824 50.38 -8.27 -5.42
CA ALA A 824 49.15 -7.54 -5.12
C ALA A 824 49.27 -6.72 -3.82
N GLY A 825 50.47 -6.55 -3.23
CA GLY A 825 50.66 -5.92 -1.93
C GLY A 825 50.66 -6.92 -0.77
N PRO A 826 50.72 -6.46 0.50
CA PRO A 826 50.53 -7.32 1.65
C PRO A 826 49.07 -7.78 1.79
N PHE A 827 48.83 -8.98 2.30
CA PHE A 827 47.52 -9.39 2.78
C PHE A 827 47.06 -8.45 3.90
N GLU A 828 45.79 -8.06 3.86
CA GLU A 828 45.12 -7.27 4.89
C GLU A 828 44.09 -8.11 5.65
N LEU A 829 43.53 -7.54 6.73
CA LEU A 829 42.48 -8.20 7.50
C LEU A 829 41.17 -8.20 6.71
N GLY A 830 40.66 -9.40 6.38
CA GLY A 830 39.41 -9.61 5.64
C GLY A 830 39.60 -10.22 4.26
N ASP A 831 40.78 -10.03 3.64
CA ASP A 831 41.10 -10.48 2.27
C ASP A 831 40.87 -11.98 2.03
N VAL A 832 41.02 -12.79 3.09
CA VAL A 832 40.75 -14.22 3.07
C VAL A 832 39.84 -14.55 4.25
N LYS A 833 38.60 -14.93 3.96
CA LYS A 833 37.63 -15.40 4.93
C LYS A 833 37.72 -16.94 5.01
N PRO A 834 37.84 -17.55 6.21
CA PRO A 834 37.72 -18.99 6.31
C PRO A 834 36.33 -19.40 5.83
N ALA A 835 36.23 -20.47 5.05
CA ALA A 835 34.92 -20.87 4.53
C ALA A 835 33.91 -21.07 5.68
N PRO A 836 32.66 -20.59 5.53
CA PRO A 836 31.65 -20.80 6.54
C PRO A 836 31.44 -22.30 6.75
N ARG A 837 31.68 -22.77 7.98
CA ARG A 837 31.24 -24.12 8.39
C ARG A 837 29.72 -24.14 8.21
N ALA A 838 29.25 -24.96 7.26
CA ALA A 838 27.87 -24.94 6.76
C ALA A 838 26.82 -24.74 7.87
N ALA A 839 26.31 -23.51 7.97
CA ALA A 839 25.54 -23.06 9.13
C ALA A 839 24.11 -23.64 9.21
N GLY A 840 23.66 -24.35 8.17
CA GLY A 840 22.35 -25.01 8.11
C GLY A 840 22.34 -26.46 8.60
N GLY A 841 23.50 -27.03 8.96
CA GLY A 841 23.59 -28.41 9.44
C GLY A 841 23.86 -28.47 10.93
N ALA A 842 22.86 -28.83 11.74
CA ALA A 842 23.04 -29.25 13.13
C ALA A 842 23.70 -30.65 13.20
N ALA A 843 24.90 -30.77 12.62
CA ALA A 843 25.76 -31.93 12.70
C ALA A 843 26.20 -32.09 14.16
N ARG A 844 25.42 -32.91 14.89
CA ARG A 844 25.62 -33.30 16.29
C ARG A 844 27.10 -33.49 16.55
N GLN A 845 27.70 -32.59 17.33
CA GLN A 845 29.12 -32.65 17.67
C GLN A 845 29.40 -34.04 18.25
N PRO A 846 30.29 -34.86 17.66
CA PRO A 846 30.48 -36.22 18.12
C PRO A 846 30.89 -36.20 19.59
N PRO A 847 30.29 -37.04 20.46
CA PRO A 847 30.51 -36.94 21.90
C PRO A 847 31.99 -37.04 22.23
N ALA A 848 32.46 -36.13 23.08
CA ALA A 848 33.87 -36.00 23.46
C ALA A 848 34.39 -37.32 24.05
N GLY A 849 35.14 -38.08 23.24
CA GLY A 849 35.62 -39.42 23.60
C GLY A 849 35.63 -40.44 22.45
N ALA A 850 34.90 -40.19 21.35
CA ALA A 850 34.91 -41.07 20.18
C ALA A 850 36.29 -41.06 19.48
N ARG A 851 37.12 -42.09 19.72
CA ARG A 851 38.39 -42.28 18.99
C ARG A 851 38.10 -42.47 17.49
N PRO A 852 38.77 -41.76 16.56
CA PRO A 852 38.59 -41.97 15.14
C PRO A 852 39.01 -43.39 14.76
N ARG A 853 38.18 -44.09 13.97
CA ARG A 853 38.52 -45.41 13.42
C ARG A 853 39.71 -45.26 12.46
N PRO A 854 40.87 -45.91 12.70
CA PRO A 854 41.95 -45.93 11.74
C PRO A 854 41.51 -46.74 10.52
N GLY A 855 41.58 -46.14 9.32
CA GLY A 855 41.28 -46.82 8.05
C GLY A 855 40.02 -46.36 7.30
N ALA A 856 39.32 -45.31 7.73
CA ALA A 856 38.31 -44.66 6.89
C ALA A 856 38.99 -43.90 5.73
N PRO A 857 38.80 -44.28 4.45
CA PRO A 857 39.36 -43.56 3.32
C PRO A 857 38.54 -42.30 3.04
N GLY A 858 39.21 -41.16 2.85
CA GLY A 858 38.55 -39.91 2.46
C GLY A 858 37.96 -39.13 3.63
N ALA A 859 38.80 -38.45 4.41
CA ALA A 859 38.34 -37.22 5.05
C ALA A 859 37.93 -36.24 3.93
N ALA A 860 36.73 -35.66 4.03
CA ALA A 860 36.30 -34.63 3.08
C ALA A 860 37.36 -33.50 3.04
N PRO A 861 37.66 -32.94 1.84
CA PRO A 861 38.61 -31.84 1.75
C PRO A 861 38.17 -30.71 2.69
N PRO A 862 39.12 -30.03 3.37
CA PRO A 862 38.76 -28.89 4.21
C PRO A 862 38.06 -27.84 3.34
N PRO A 863 37.04 -27.13 3.86
CA PRO A 863 36.35 -26.09 3.12
C PRO A 863 37.33 -25.08 2.53
N GLU A 864 37.21 -24.78 1.23
CA GLU A 864 38.09 -23.81 0.56
C GLU A 864 37.90 -22.41 1.15
N ASP A 865 38.99 -21.69 1.42
CA ASP A 865 38.85 -20.31 1.91
C ASP A 865 38.25 -19.42 0.81
N LEU A 866 37.46 -18.44 1.23
CA LEU A 866 36.91 -17.43 0.34
C LEU A 866 37.92 -16.29 0.21
N PHE A 867 38.35 -16.00 -1.03
CA PHE A 867 39.05 -14.76 -1.33
C PHE A 867 38.01 -13.65 -1.45
N ASP A 868 38.25 -12.51 -0.80
CA ASP A 868 37.27 -11.42 -0.65
C ASP A 868 37.80 -10.12 -1.27
N PRO A 869 37.98 -10.04 -2.61
CA PRO A 869 38.41 -8.81 -3.27
C PRO A 869 37.29 -7.75 -3.19
N ALA A 870 37.65 -6.49 -2.90
CA ALA A 870 36.71 -5.36 -2.91
C ALA A 870 36.13 -5.06 -4.30
N LEU A 871 36.74 -5.59 -5.36
CA LEU A 871 36.22 -5.54 -6.73
C LEU A 871 36.80 -6.69 -7.55
N LEU A 872 35.94 -7.40 -8.27
CA LEU A 872 36.29 -8.36 -9.31
C LEU A 872 35.26 -8.21 -10.44
N SER A 873 35.56 -7.32 -11.39
CA SER A 873 34.58 -6.86 -12.38
C SER A 873 35.10 -6.90 -13.81
N VAL A 874 34.39 -7.64 -14.67
CA VAL A 874 34.65 -7.75 -16.10
C VAL A 874 34.20 -6.45 -16.80
N SER A 875 34.97 -6.00 -17.78
CA SER A 875 34.63 -4.85 -18.59
C SER A 875 34.94 -5.10 -20.07
N VAL A 876 34.68 -4.11 -20.93
CA VAL A 876 35.11 -4.13 -22.34
C VAL A 876 36.64 -4.32 -22.39
N GLY A 877 37.10 -5.40 -23.00
CA GLY A 877 38.52 -5.63 -23.26
C GLY A 877 39.41 -5.89 -22.03
N GLY A 878 38.85 -6.27 -20.87
CA GLY A 878 39.65 -6.64 -19.70
C GLY A 878 38.86 -6.85 -18.41
N ILE A 879 39.57 -6.98 -17.29
CA ILE A 879 39.00 -7.14 -15.94
C ILE A 879 39.63 -6.16 -14.94
N PHE A 880 38.81 -5.54 -14.11
CA PHE A 880 39.20 -4.75 -12.94
C PHE A 880 39.28 -5.61 -11.68
N VAL A 881 40.35 -5.46 -10.91
CA VAL A 881 40.60 -6.20 -9.67
C VAL A 881 41.10 -5.27 -8.59
N ARG A 882 40.39 -5.25 -7.44
CA ARG A 882 40.87 -4.70 -6.17
C ARG A 882 41.07 -5.88 -5.22
N PRO A 883 42.32 -6.35 -5.03
CA PRO A 883 42.57 -7.67 -4.44
C PRO A 883 42.38 -7.72 -2.92
N HIS A 884 42.31 -6.56 -2.25
CA HIS A 884 42.03 -6.48 -0.82
C HIS A 884 40.54 -6.30 -0.55
N SER A 885 40.09 -6.76 0.61
CA SER A 885 38.72 -6.62 1.10
C SER A 885 38.30 -5.16 1.28
N GLY A 886 36.97 -4.91 1.20
CA GLY A 886 36.42 -3.56 1.36
C GLY A 886 36.80 -2.91 2.70
N SER A 887 36.90 -3.72 3.76
CA SER A 887 37.34 -3.32 5.10
C SER A 887 38.81 -2.90 5.20
N ALA A 888 39.67 -3.29 4.25
CA ALA A 888 41.05 -2.86 4.23
C ALA A 888 41.22 -1.41 3.72
N HIS A 889 40.18 -0.82 3.12
CA HIS A 889 40.19 0.51 2.50
C HIS A 889 41.32 0.77 1.49
N SER A 890 41.97 -0.29 0.98
CA SER A 890 43.06 -0.16 0.02
C SER A 890 42.56 0.40 -1.32
N PRO A 891 43.18 1.45 -1.87
CA PRO A 891 42.83 1.94 -3.20
C PRO A 891 43.47 1.09 -4.31
N LEU A 892 44.38 0.17 -3.98
CA LEU A 892 45.15 -0.57 -5.00
C LEU A 892 44.23 -1.32 -5.97
N THR A 893 44.26 -0.91 -7.24
CA THR A 893 43.47 -1.47 -8.33
C THR A 893 44.37 -1.87 -9.49
N PHE A 894 43.95 -2.94 -10.16
CA PHE A 894 44.54 -3.42 -11.39
C PHE A 894 43.48 -3.49 -12.50
N PHE A 895 43.88 -3.17 -13.73
CA PHE A 895 43.13 -3.53 -14.94
C PHE A 895 44.00 -4.47 -15.78
N TYR A 896 43.48 -5.66 -16.09
CA TYR A 896 44.20 -6.71 -16.81
C TYR A 896 43.54 -6.95 -18.17
N GLU A 897 44.30 -6.76 -19.25
CA GLU A 897 43.83 -6.95 -20.62
C GLU A 897 44.09 -8.39 -21.12
N PRO A 898 43.30 -8.94 -22.08
CA PRO A 898 43.57 -10.23 -22.73
C PRO A 898 44.97 -10.32 -23.38
N SER A 899 45.58 -9.18 -23.68
CA SER A 899 46.94 -9.05 -24.21
C SER A 899 48.05 -9.41 -23.21
N GLY A 900 47.71 -9.61 -21.92
CA GLY A 900 48.68 -9.75 -20.83
C GLY A 900 49.15 -8.41 -20.26
N LYS A 901 48.68 -7.28 -20.80
CA LYS A 901 49.01 -5.94 -20.29
C LYS A 901 48.28 -5.69 -18.97
N LEU A 902 49.06 -5.38 -17.94
CA LEU A 902 48.60 -5.05 -16.60
C LEU A 902 48.80 -3.56 -16.32
N GLN A 903 47.71 -2.86 -16.04
CA GLN A 903 47.71 -1.46 -15.60
C GLN A 903 47.45 -1.41 -14.09
N ARG A 904 48.26 -0.65 -13.33
CA ARG A 904 48.08 -0.44 -11.88
C ARG A 904 47.68 1.01 -11.62
N PHE A 905 46.71 1.24 -10.75
CA PHE A 905 46.32 2.57 -10.29
C PHE A 905 45.60 2.53 -8.94
N ASP A 906 45.41 3.72 -8.36
CA ASP A 906 44.65 3.91 -7.13
C ASP A 906 43.18 4.23 -7.45
N PHE A 907 42.26 3.49 -6.85
CA PHE A 907 40.81 3.65 -6.96
C PHE A 907 40.36 4.98 -6.33
N PRO A 908 39.32 5.64 -6.86
CA PRO A 908 38.69 6.78 -6.19
C PRO A 908 38.16 6.38 -4.79
N PRO A 909 38.43 7.17 -3.73
CA PRO A 909 37.67 7.06 -2.50
C PRO A 909 36.26 7.63 -2.71
N TRP A 910 35.23 6.88 -2.37
CA TRP A 910 33.85 7.38 -2.44
C TRP A 910 33.56 8.38 -1.31
N PRO A 911 32.69 9.38 -1.51
CA PRO A 911 32.17 10.21 -0.45
C PRO A 911 31.46 9.34 0.60
N ALA A 912 31.84 9.45 1.87
CA ALA A 912 31.21 8.71 2.96
C ALA A 912 29.80 9.21 3.31
N SER A 913 29.46 10.44 2.88
CA SER A 913 28.18 11.09 3.18
C SER A 913 27.74 12.02 2.04
N GLY A 914 26.43 12.09 1.81
CA GLY A 914 25.75 13.11 1.00
C GLY A 914 25.00 14.11 1.86
N LEU A 915 24.02 14.83 1.29
CA LEU A 915 23.21 15.79 2.04
C LEU A 915 22.40 15.15 3.19
N HIS A 916 21.90 13.92 2.99
CA HIS A 916 21.04 13.19 3.94
C HIS A 916 21.79 12.19 4.84
N GLY A 917 23.10 12.38 5.03
CA GLY A 917 23.93 11.51 5.89
C GLY A 917 24.74 10.48 5.11
N SER A 918 25.00 9.31 5.70
CA SER A 918 25.93 8.30 5.18
C SER A 918 25.46 7.67 3.86
N LEU A 919 26.37 7.48 2.91
CA LEU A 919 26.08 6.80 1.63
C LEU A 919 26.47 5.33 1.68
N ASP A 920 25.55 4.43 1.34
CA ASP A 920 25.89 3.05 0.97
C ASP A 920 26.25 3.02 -0.53
N VAL A 921 27.55 2.92 -0.82
CA VAL A 921 28.10 2.96 -2.19
C VAL A 921 28.70 1.61 -2.55
N ARG A 922 28.01 0.85 -3.41
CA ARG A 922 28.58 -0.35 -4.03
C ARG A 922 29.51 0.06 -5.16
N ALA A 923 30.81 -0.15 -4.96
CA ALA A 923 31.86 0.16 -5.92
C ALA A 923 31.91 -0.83 -7.09
N ASP A 924 32.12 -0.31 -8.30
CA ASP A 924 32.38 -1.04 -9.53
C ASP A 924 33.28 -0.21 -10.48
N ALA A 925 33.68 -0.73 -11.65
CA ALA A 925 34.53 -0.02 -12.60
C ALA A 925 34.30 -0.44 -14.05
N VAL A 926 34.36 0.54 -14.96
CA VAL A 926 34.24 0.32 -16.41
C VAL A 926 35.41 0.91 -17.19
N LEU A 927 35.69 0.33 -18.35
CA LEU A 927 36.54 0.93 -19.37
C LEU A 927 35.65 1.64 -20.40
N ALA A 928 35.44 2.94 -20.24
CA ALA A 928 34.62 3.77 -21.14
C ALA A 928 35.51 4.66 -22.01
N ASP A 929 35.29 4.66 -23.33
CA ASP A 929 36.11 5.38 -24.32
C ASP A 929 37.64 5.15 -24.17
N GLY A 930 38.03 3.97 -23.65
CA GLY A 930 39.42 3.58 -23.38
C GLY A 930 40.02 4.12 -22.07
N GLN A 931 39.24 4.80 -21.24
CA GLN A 931 39.64 5.28 -19.90
C GLN A 931 38.95 4.47 -18.79
N PRO A 932 39.65 4.16 -17.68
CA PRO A 932 39.02 3.64 -16.47
C PRO A 932 38.11 4.70 -15.84
N VAL A 933 36.86 4.34 -15.59
CA VAL A 933 35.87 5.12 -14.84
C VAL A 933 35.43 4.27 -13.65
N GLY A 934 35.57 4.81 -12.44
CA GLY A 934 34.98 4.19 -11.25
C GLY A 934 33.49 4.50 -11.22
N VAL A 935 32.68 3.52 -10.83
CA VAL A 935 31.22 3.67 -10.69
C VAL A 935 30.81 3.30 -9.28
N GLY A 936 30.05 4.17 -8.61
CA GLY A 936 29.50 3.92 -7.29
C GLY A 936 27.98 3.85 -7.37
N MET A 937 27.39 2.67 -7.24
CA MET A 937 25.93 2.53 -7.16
C MET A 937 25.47 2.92 -5.75
N VAL A 938 24.65 3.96 -5.64
CA VAL A 938 24.19 4.48 -4.35
C VAL A 938 22.86 3.84 -3.99
N ARG A 939 22.82 3.16 -2.85
CA ARG A 939 21.61 2.51 -2.32
C ARG A 939 20.97 3.38 -1.25
N GLN A 940 19.64 3.32 -1.18
CA GLN A 940 18.91 3.88 -0.04
C GLN A 940 19.08 2.96 1.19
N PRO A 941 19.08 3.51 2.43
CA PRO A 941 19.45 2.77 3.66
C PRO A 941 18.62 1.51 3.98
N SER A 942 17.47 1.32 3.32
CA SER A 942 16.46 0.29 3.57
C SER A 942 16.47 -0.86 2.54
N SER A 943 17.58 -1.07 1.82
CA SER A 943 17.67 -1.97 0.65
C SER A 943 16.82 -1.57 -0.57
N GLY A 944 16.39 -0.30 -0.60
CA GLY A 944 15.71 0.30 -1.76
C GLY A 944 16.57 0.28 -3.04
N PRO A 945 15.95 0.52 -4.20
CA PRO A 945 16.64 0.47 -5.48
C PRO A 945 17.76 1.50 -5.55
N VAL A 946 18.71 1.26 -6.46
CA VAL A 946 19.67 2.29 -6.86
C VAL A 946 18.88 3.39 -7.58
N THR A 947 19.04 4.64 -7.15
CA THR A 947 18.43 5.81 -7.81
C THR A 947 19.47 6.75 -8.40
N ALA A 948 20.69 6.75 -7.83
CA ALA A 948 21.81 7.56 -8.27
C ALA A 948 23.10 6.73 -8.43
N MET A 949 23.96 7.18 -9.34
CA MET A 949 25.30 6.67 -9.56
C MET A 949 26.34 7.77 -9.33
N LEU A 950 27.46 7.41 -8.70
CA LEU A 950 28.67 8.23 -8.64
C LEU A 950 29.58 7.82 -9.80
N LEU A 951 30.03 8.78 -10.61
CA LEU A 951 30.92 8.55 -11.75
C LEU A 951 32.26 9.23 -11.48
N ALA A 952 33.25 8.41 -11.15
CA ALA A 952 34.59 8.85 -10.86
C ALA A 952 35.47 8.76 -12.11
N HIS A 953 35.98 9.89 -12.58
CA HIS A 953 36.80 9.98 -13.78
C HIS A 953 38.10 10.77 -13.52
N ARG A 954 39.00 10.76 -14.51
CA ARG A 954 40.23 11.56 -14.45
C ARG A 954 40.08 12.79 -15.33
N PRO A 955 40.46 13.98 -14.84
CA PRO A 955 40.48 15.18 -15.67
C PRO A 955 41.32 14.95 -16.93
N ALA A 956 40.82 15.43 -18.07
CA ALA A 956 41.61 15.44 -19.29
C ALA A 956 42.93 16.20 -19.06
N PRO A 957 44.09 15.70 -19.54
CA PRO A 957 45.34 16.41 -19.38
C PRO A 957 45.23 17.80 -20.01
N ALA A 958 45.57 18.83 -19.23
CA ALA A 958 45.42 20.22 -19.64
C ALA A 958 46.09 20.48 -21.00
N PRO A 959 45.47 21.29 -21.89
CA PRO A 959 46.00 21.52 -23.24
C PRO A 959 47.45 22.01 -23.16
N SER A 960 48.30 21.43 -24.02
CA SER A 960 49.76 21.56 -23.97
C SER A 960 50.21 23.03 -24.01
N GLY A 961 50.51 23.58 -22.83
CA GLY A 961 50.81 25.00 -22.64
C GLY A 961 50.57 25.51 -21.22
N ALA A 962 49.73 24.84 -20.41
CA ALA A 962 49.44 25.22 -19.02
C ALA A 962 50.23 24.37 -18.00
N ALA A 963 51.29 24.97 -17.43
CA ALA A 963 52.10 24.47 -16.30
C ALA A 963 52.85 23.12 -16.51
N PRO A 964 53.98 22.87 -15.80
CA PRO A 964 54.61 21.56 -15.81
C PRO A 964 53.69 20.52 -15.16
N ALA A 965 53.59 19.34 -15.77
CA ALA A 965 52.81 18.23 -15.23
C ALA A 965 53.27 17.87 -13.80
N PRO A 966 52.34 17.50 -12.90
CA PRO A 966 52.69 17.09 -11.54
C PRO A 966 53.59 15.86 -11.56
N ALA A 967 54.43 15.72 -10.53
CA ALA A 967 55.48 14.72 -10.51
C ALA A 967 54.93 13.28 -10.67
N PRO A 968 55.57 12.41 -11.47
CA PRO A 968 55.12 11.04 -11.67
C PRO A 968 55.17 10.28 -10.34
N GLY A 969 53.99 10.08 -9.73
CA GLY A 969 53.83 9.50 -8.40
C GLY A 969 52.74 10.17 -7.57
N SER A 970 52.43 11.46 -7.80
CA SER A 970 51.16 12.02 -7.32
C SER A 970 50.06 11.55 -8.26
N GLY A 971 49.22 10.61 -7.81
CA GLY A 971 48.09 10.12 -8.59
C GLY A 971 47.23 11.29 -9.07
N ALA A 972 46.82 11.26 -10.34
CA ALA A 972 45.89 12.25 -10.87
C ALA A 972 44.62 12.21 -10.01
N ALA A 973 44.20 13.36 -9.49
CA ALA A 973 43.00 13.46 -8.68
C ALA A 973 41.80 12.95 -9.49
N TRP A 974 41.00 12.08 -8.87
CA TRP A 974 39.72 11.67 -9.43
C TRP A 974 38.70 12.79 -9.17
N GLU A 975 37.96 13.18 -10.20
CA GLU A 975 36.75 13.98 -10.06
C GLU A 975 35.56 13.01 -9.97
N ILE A 976 34.60 13.31 -9.10
CA ILE A 976 33.43 12.44 -8.84
C ILE A 976 32.17 13.28 -9.04
N ASP A 977 31.46 12.96 -10.11
CA ASP A 977 30.11 13.48 -10.36
C ASP A 977 29.09 12.52 -9.76
N ALA A 978 27.89 13.03 -9.46
CA ALA A 978 26.74 12.21 -9.10
C ALA A 978 25.66 12.41 -10.15
N VAL A 979 24.98 11.33 -10.53
CA VAL A 979 23.93 11.36 -11.55
C VAL A 979 22.74 10.52 -11.10
N THR A 980 21.56 11.13 -11.06
CA THR A 980 20.29 10.41 -10.91
C THR A 980 19.95 9.69 -12.20
N VAL A 981 19.74 8.37 -12.08
CA VAL A 981 19.51 7.44 -13.19
C VAL A 981 18.11 6.85 -13.18
N ALA A 982 17.39 6.94 -12.06
CA ALA A 982 16.00 6.51 -11.92
C ALA A 982 15.23 7.39 -10.92
N PRO A 983 13.89 7.45 -11.00
CA PRO A 983 13.09 8.06 -9.93
C PRO A 983 13.25 7.27 -8.62
N PRO A 984 12.88 7.84 -7.47
CA PRO A 984 12.59 7.04 -6.27
C PRO A 984 11.50 6.00 -6.60
N ALA A 985 11.56 4.84 -5.94
CA ALA A 985 10.43 3.92 -5.94
C ALA A 985 9.38 4.38 -4.93
N ASP A 986 8.13 4.13 -5.26
CA ASP A 986 6.94 4.40 -4.43
C ASP A 986 6.00 3.18 -4.50
N ARG A 987 4.82 3.25 -3.88
CA ARG A 987 3.87 2.11 -3.85
C ARG A 987 3.34 1.71 -5.22
N ASP A 988 3.27 2.66 -6.17
CA ASP A 988 2.71 2.45 -7.50
C ASP A 988 3.80 2.29 -8.58
N ARG A 989 5.07 2.54 -8.24
CA ARG A 989 6.20 2.65 -9.16
C ARG A 989 7.38 1.79 -8.72
N LEU A 990 7.57 0.69 -9.43
CA LEU A 990 8.70 -0.21 -9.25
C LEU A 990 9.85 0.18 -10.19
N VAL A 991 11.07 0.17 -9.64
CA VAL A 991 12.30 0.60 -10.32
C VAL A 991 13.30 -0.54 -10.30
N HIS A 992 13.82 -0.88 -11.48
CA HIS A 992 14.89 -1.85 -11.65
C HIS A 992 16.05 -1.21 -12.42
N ILE A 993 17.26 -1.34 -11.87
CA ILE A 993 18.50 -0.89 -12.50
C ILE A 993 19.44 -2.06 -12.66
N ASP A 994 19.95 -2.22 -13.88
CA ASP A 994 20.92 -3.25 -14.22
C ASP A 994 21.93 -2.74 -15.26
N TRP A 995 23.06 -3.41 -15.41
CA TRP A 995 24.17 -3.05 -16.27
C TRP A 995 24.06 -3.78 -17.61
N THR A 996 24.43 -3.14 -18.72
CA THR A 996 24.40 -3.83 -20.02
C THR A 996 25.31 -3.22 -21.08
N TYR A 997 25.31 -3.86 -22.24
CA TYR A 997 26.10 -3.54 -23.41
C TYR A 997 25.21 -3.26 -24.62
N ALA A 998 25.45 -2.13 -25.28
CA ALA A 998 25.06 -1.90 -26.67
C ALA A 998 26.31 -2.11 -27.56
N GLY A 999 26.45 -3.31 -28.11
CA GLY A 999 27.65 -3.71 -28.84
C GLY A 999 28.90 -3.68 -27.93
N LYS A 1000 29.83 -2.75 -28.20
CA LYS A 1000 31.08 -2.58 -27.41
C LYS A 1000 31.02 -1.47 -26.36
N THR A 1001 29.83 -0.91 -26.12
CA THR A 1001 29.64 0.19 -25.17
C THR A 1001 28.86 -0.31 -23.97
N ILE A 1002 29.50 -0.31 -22.80
CA ILE A 1002 28.89 -0.59 -21.51
C ILE A 1002 28.11 0.64 -21.00
N GLY A 1003 27.03 0.41 -20.27
CA GLY A 1003 26.16 1.44 -19.70
C GLY A 1003 25.19 0.87 -18.68
N VAL A 1004 24.37 1.75 -18.12
CA VAL A 1004 23.28 1.39 -17.20
C VAL A 1004 21.95 1.31 -17.94
N THR A 1005 21.10 0.36 -17.56
CA THR A 1005 19.69 0.34 -17.89
C THR A 1005 18.86 0.77 -16.69
N THR A 1006 17.85 1.59 -16.95
CA THR A 1006 16.81 1.91 -16.00
C THR A 1006 15.49 1.43 -16.57
N LEU A 1007 14.80 0.58 -15.83
CA LEU A 1007 13.43 0.16 -16.07
C LEU A 1007 12.53 0.74 -14.96
N VAL A 1008 11.44 1.37 -15.36
CA VAL A 1008 10.39 1.85 -14.47
C VAL A 1008 9.06 1.27 -14.93
N ALA A 1009 8.34 0.63 -14.02
CA ALA A 1009 7.02 0.06 -14.26
C ALA A 1009 6.02 0.56 -13.21
N ALA A 1010 4.80 0.88 -13.66
CA ALA A 1010 3.67 1.18 -12.80
C ALA A 1010 2.54 0.14 -13.07
N PRO A 1011 2.54 -0.99 -12.35
CA PRO A 1011 1.68 -2.14 -12.67
C PRO A 1011 0.19 -1.82 -12.66
N ALA A 1012 -0.27 -1.05 -11.67
CA ALA A 1012 -1.66 -0.59 -11.54
C ALA A 1012 -2.14 0.22 -12.76
N HIS A 1013 -1.21 0.91 -13.43
CA HIS A 1013 -1.49 1.72 -14.61
C HIS A 1013 -1.14 1.04 -15.94
N ALA A 1014 -0.62 -0.20 -15.91
CA ALA A 1014 -0.15 -0.95 -17.07
C ALA A 1014 0.77 -0.12 -17.99
N THR A 1015 1.60 0.73 -17.38
CA THR A 1015 2.57 1.58 -18.06
C THR A 1015 3.97 1.24 -17.59
N ALA A 1016 4.92 1.25 -18.51
CA ALA A 1016 6.33 1.10 -18.19
C ALA A 1016 7.17 1.80 -19.25
N TRP A 1017 8.42 2.06 -18.91
CA TRP A 1017 9.42 2.51 -19.86
C TRP A 1017 10.81 2.07 -19.42
N ALA A 1018 11.71 1.90 -20.39
CA ALA A 1018 13.10 1.62 -20.13
C ALA A 1018 14.05 2.49 -20.96
N LEU A 1019 15.24 2.75 -20.41
CA LEU A 1019 16.30 3.57 -21.01
C LEU A 1019 17.65 2.88 -20.82
N PHE A 1020 18.52 2.94 -21.83
CA PHE A 1020 19.95 2.64 -21.72
C PHE A 1020 20.77 3.92 -21.79
N GLN A 1021 21.71 4.09 -20.85
CA GLN A 1021 22.63 5.21 -20.76
C GLN A 1021 24.09 4.71 -20.80
N PRO A 1022 24.80 4.87 -21.93
CA PRO A 1022 26.19 4.42 -22.05
C PRO A 1022 27.14 5.30 -21.22
N PHE A 1023 28.09 4.68 -20.52
CA PHE A 1023 29.14 5.41 -19.79
C PHE A 1023 30.11 6.10 -20.77
N ARG A 1024 30.74 7.19 -20.31
CA ARG A 1024 31.79 7.93 -21.04
C ARG A 1024 33.07 8.02 -20.24
N GLY A 1025 34.20 8.06 -20.96
CA GLY A 1025 35.53 8.16 -20.35
C GLY A 1025 35.79 9.47 -19.58
N ASP A 1026 34.92 10.47 -19.76
CA ASP A 1026 34.91 11.77 -19.06
C ASP A 1026 34.00 11.79 -17.83
N GLY A 1027 33.52 10.64 -17.35
CA GLY A 1027 32.64 10.57 -16.17
C GLY A 1027 31.18 10.95 -16.43
N THR A 1028 30.78 11.18 -17.68
CA THR A 1028 29.39 11.47 -18.03
C THR A 1028 28.64 10.26 -18.59
N PHE A 1029 27.34 10.42 -18.88
CA PHE A 1029 26.59 9.50 -19.73
C PHE A 1029 26.45 10.05 -21.14
N GLY A 1030 26.48 9.15 -22.14
CA GLY A 1030 26.06 9.47 -23.50
C GLY A 1030 24.54 9.60 -23.64
N LEU A 1031 24.09 9.82 -24.87
CA LEU A 1031 22.66 9.95 -25.19
C LEU A 1031 21.87 8.70 -24.77
N ALA A 1032 20.79 8.91 -23.99
CA ALA A 1032 19.90 7.85 -23.59
C ALA A 1032 19.16 7.24 -24.79
N GLN A 1033 19.05 5.91 -24.79
CA GLN A 1033 18.42 5.12 -25.83
C GLN A 1033 17.17 4.45 -25.25
N PRO A 1034 15.97 4.64 -25.84
CA PRO A 1034 14.75 4.01 -25.33
C PRO A 1034 14.78 2.51 -25.62
N LEU A 1035 14.60 1.71 -24.57
CA LEU A 1035 14.53 0.25 -24.64
C LEU A 1035 13.05 -0.18 -24.64
N PRO A 1036 12.71 -1.30 -25.31
CA PRO A 1036 11.37 -1.84 -25.28
C PRO A 1036 11.05 -2.50 -23.94
N THR A 1037 9.76 -2.61 -23.66
CA THR A 1037 9.18 -3.29 -22.49
C THR A 1037 8.28 -4.46 -22.93
N PRO A 1038 7.91 -5.37 -22.02
CA PRO A 1038 6.89 -6.39 -22.26
C PRO A 1038 5.52 -5.86 -22.71
N PHE A 1039 5.19 -4.58 -22.51
CA PHE A 1039 3.97 -3.98 -23.05
C PHE A 1039 4.09 -3.64 -24.55
N ASP A 1040 5.29 -3.33 -25.05
CA ASP A 1040 5.54 -3.03 -26.47
C ASP A 1040 5.47 -4.29 -27.37
N LEU A 1041 5.52 -5.48 -26.77
CA LEU A 1041 5.49 -6.75 -27.51
C LEU A 1041 4.10 -7.07 -28.08
N GLY A 1042 4.06 -7.64 -29.29
CA GLY A 1042 2.85 -8.26 -29.86
C GLY A 1042 2.52 -9.62 -29.21
N GLY A 1043 1.30 -10.12 -29.37
CA GLY A 1043 0.85 -11.38 -28.75
C GLY A 1043 1.69 -12.61 -29.13
N VAL A 1044 2.31 -12.58 -30.31
CA VAL A 1044 3.41 -13.44 -30.75
C VAL A 1044 4.62 -12.51 -31.02
N PRO A 1045 5.59 -12.41 -30.09
CA PRO A 1045 6.73 -11.52 -30.25
C PRO A 1045 7.68 -11.94 -31.38
N ARG A 1046 8.37 -10.94 -31.97
CA ARG A 1046 9.40 -11.17 -33.00
C ARG A 1046 10.69 -11.69 -32.35
N PRO A 1047 11.35 -12.75 -32.87
CA PRO A 1047 12.68 -13.15 -32.43
C PRO A 1047 13.73 -12.10 -32.81
N CYS A 1048 14.70 -11.86 -31.93
CA CYS A 1048 15.85 -11.03 -32.25
C CYS A 1048 16.82 -11.71 -33.21
N SER A 1049 17.14 -11.06 -34.32
CA SER A 1049 18.21 -11.47 -35.22
C SER A 1049 19.59 -11.19 -34.59
N ALA A 1050 20.64 -11.78 -35.17
CA ALA A 1050 22.02 -11.45 -34.79
C ALA A 1050 22.34 -9.95 -34.99
N ALA A 1051 21.71 -9.30 -35.97
CA ALA A 1051 21.86 -7.86 -36.20
C ALA A 1051 21.17 -7.02 -35.11
N ASP A 1052 19.96 -7.39 -34.67
CA ASP A 1052 19.28 -6.71 -33.55
C ASP A 1052 20.14 -6.75 -32.28
N ARG A 1053 20.68 -7.94 -31.94
CA ARG A 1053 21.52 -8.16 -30.75
C ARG A 1053 22.85 -7.41 -30.80
N ALA A 1054 23.41 -7.19 -31.99
CA ALA A 1054 24.65 -6.43 -32.16
C ALA A 1054 24.44 -4.91 -32.18
N ALA A 1055 23.26 -4.44 -32.63
CA ALA A 1055 22.97 -3.03 -32.85
C ALA A 1055 22.32 -2.31 -31.64
N THR A 1056 21.74 -3.06 -30.71
CA THR A 1056 20.96 -2.49 -29.59
C THR A 1056 21.28 -3.19 -28.27
N ALA A 1057 21.08 -2.48 -27.15
CA ALA A 1057 21.37 -3.00 -25.82
C ALA A 1057 20.60 -4.30 -25.53
N ARG A 1058 21.25 -5.26 -24.86
CA ARG A 1058 20.55 -6.36 -24.17
C ARG A 1058 19.78 -5.74 -23.00
N HIS A 1059 18.50 -6.04 -22.86
CA HIS A 1059 17.72 -5.57 -21.72
C HIS A 1059 17.13 -6.77 -20.96
N GLU A 1060 17.63 -7.02 -19.76
CA GLU A 1060 16.98 -7.86 -18.77
C GLU A 1060 15.67 -7.21 -18.34
N VAL A 1061 14.54 -7.93 -18.44
CA VAL A 1061 13.26 -7.48 -17.92
C VAL A 1061 12.69 -8.54 -16.98
N PRO A 1062 12.90 -8.43 -15.66
CA PRO A 1062 12.15 -9.24 -14.71
C PRO A 1062 10.66 -8.92 -14.87
N LEU A 1063 9.82 -9.95 -14.82
CA LEU A 1063 8.37 -9.78 -14.82
C LEU A 1063 7.81 -9.61 -13.40
N PHE A 1064 8.67 -9.74 -12.38
CA PHE A 1064 8.35 -9.65 -10.95
C PHE A 1064 9.40 -8.86 -10.17
N ALA A 1065 8.94 -8.11 -9.17
CA ALA A 1065 9.76 -7.60 -8.07
C ALA A 1065 9.25 -8.25 -6.77
N GLY A 1066 9.97 -9.24 -6.26
CA GLY A 1066 9.48 -10.06 -5.15
C GLY A 1066 8.20 -10.82 -5.54
N SER A 1067 7.09 -10.57 -4.84
CA SER A 1067 5.77 -11.12 -5.15
C SER A 1067 4.95 -10.28 -6.14
N GLU A 1068 5.35 -9.02 -6.39
CA GLU A 1068 4.59 -8.09 -7.22
C GLU A 1068 4.94 -8.25 -8.70
N ALA A 1069 3.93 -8.24 -9.55
CA ALA A 1069 4.11 -8.39 -10.98
C ALA A 1069 4.33 -7.05 -11.67
N LEU A 1070 5.50 -6.88 -12.30
CA LEU A 1070 5.88 -5.65 -13.00
C LEU A 1070 5.03 -5.40 -14.27
N PHE A 1071 4.60 -6.49 -14.92
CA PHE A 1071 3.93 -6.42 -16.23
C PHE A 1071 2.71 -7.36 -16.32
N PRO A 1072 1.57 -7.00 -15.67
CA PRO A 1072 0.34 -7.77 -15.73
C PRO A 1072 -0.08 -8.15 -17.16
N GLY A 1073 -0.48 -9.42 -17.36
CA GLY A 1073 -0.92 -9.93 -18.67
C GLY A 1073 0.18 -10.09 -19.74
N THR A 1074 1.46 -9.88 -19.42
CA THR A 1074 2.54 -10.07 -20.41
C THR A 1074 3.22 -11.44 -20.35
N ARG A 1075 2.91 -12.26 -19.33
CA ARG A 1075 3.50 -13.59 -19.13
C ARG A 1075 3.00 -14.58 -20.18
N HIS A 1076 3.86 -15.49 -20.61
CA HIS A 1076 3.52 -16.62 -21.48
C HIS A 1076 3.49 -17.92 -20.66
N PRO A 1077 2.37 -18.69 -20.67
CA PRO A 1077 2.38 -20.06 -20.16
C PRO A 1077 3.30 -20.93 -21.04
N VAL A 1078 4.20 -21.68 -20.42
CA VAL A 1078 5.14 -22.57 -21.11
C VAL A 1078 4.79 -24.01 -20.74
N LEU A 1079 4.19 -24.73 -21.70
CA LEU A 1079 3.67 -26.08 -21.54
C LEU A 1079 4.68 -27.08 -22.13
N VAL A 1080 5.39 -27.80 -21.27
CA VAL A 1080 6.46 -28.71 -21.70
C VAL A 1080 5.99 -30.16 -21.59
N THR A 1081 6.07 -30.90 -22.69
CA THR A 1081 5.91 -32.36 -22.71
C THR A 1081 7.30 -32.99 -22.70
N ASP A 1082 7.74 -33.53 -21.56
CA ASP A 1082 8.95 -34.34 -21.49
C ASP A 1082 8.63 -35.77 -21.95
N VAL A 1083 8.86 -36.03 -23.25
CA VAL A 1083 8.86 -37.40 -23.76
C VAL A 1083 10.09 -38.12 -23.22
N ALA A 1084 9.90 -38.83 -22.12
CA ALA A 1084 10.80 -39.91 -21.71
C ALA A 1084 11.06 -40.84 -22.91
N GLY A 1085 12.23 -41.49 -22.94
CA GLY A 1085 12.57 -42.46 -23.99
C GLY A 1085 11.53 -43.58 -24.12
N PRO A 1086 11.60 -44.44 -25.15
CA PRO A 1086 10.49 -45.26 -25.69
C PRO A 1086 9.74 -46.24 -24.74
N SER A 1087 10.07 -46.27 -23.45
CA SER A 1087 9.41 -47.05 -22.38
C SER A 1087 8.84 -46.20 -21.23
N GLY A 1088 8.97 -44.87 -21.25
CA GLY A 1088 8.48 -43.98 -20.18
C GLY A 1088 7.18 -43.28 -20.55
N THR A 1089 6.32 -43.03 -19.56
CA THR A 1089 5.16 -42.14 -19.72
C THR A 1089 5.65 -40.71 -19.93
N PRO A 1090 5.11 -39.94 -20.90
CA PRO A 1090 5.46 -38.54 -21.06
C PRO A 1090 5.02 -37.74 -19.83
N GLU A 1091 5.92 -36.93 -19.29
CA GLU A 1091 5.66 -36.05 -18.15
C GLU A 1091 5.27 -34.65 -18.67
N ALA A 1092 4.25 -34.04 -18.07
CA ALA A 1092 3.79 -32.71 -18.46
C ALA A 1092 4.16 -31.69 -17.38
N HIS A 1093 4.95 -30.68 -17.74
CA HIS A 1093 5.31 -29.58 -16.86
C HIS A 1093 4.59 -28.29 -17.29
N VAL A 1094 4.12 -27.54 -16.29
CA VAL A 1094 3.49 -26.24 -16.47
C VAL A 1094 4.41 -25.20 -15.87
N LEU A 1095 5.01 -24.39 -16.73
CA LEU A 1095 5.86 -23.27 -16.36
C LEU A 1095 5.19 -21.96 -16.80
N LEU A 1096 5.67 -20.86 -16.26
CA LEU A 1096 5.21 -19.52 -16.59
C LEU A 1096 6.41 -18.58 -16.64
N THR A 1097 6.48 -17.71 -17.65
CA THR A 1097 7.65 -16.82 -17.80
C THR A 1097 7.81 -15.93 -16.57
N SER A 1098 9.05 -15.84 -16.07
CA SER A 1098 9.48 -15.00 -14.95
C SER A 1098 10.29 -13.79 -15.42
N THR A 1099 11.03 -13.94 -16.52
CA THR A 1099 11.97 -12.92 -17.02
C THR A 1099 12.00 -12.95 -18.55
N ALA A 1100 12.20 -11.81 -19.19
CA ALA A 1100 12.37 -11.70 -20.64
C ALA A 1100 13.64 -10.90 -20.98
N VAL A 1101 14.39 -11.35 -21.98
CA VAL A 1101 15.56 -10.62 -22.49
C VAL A 1101 15.19 -9.97 -23.82
N LEU A 1102 15.19 -8.64 -23.85
CA LEU A 1102 14.71 -7.83 -24.98
C LEU A 1102 15.86 -7.11 -25.69
N HIS A 1103 15.64 -6.78 -26.96
CA HIS A 1103 16.47 -5.88 -27.76
C HIS A 1103 15.57 -5.06 -28.71
N GLY A 1104 16.16 -4.07 -29.40
CA GLY A 1104 15.46 -3.17 -30.30
C GLY A 1104 15.11 -1.84 -29.65
N THR A 1105 13.98 -1.27 -30.06
CA THR A 1105 13.38 -0.03 -29.50
C THR A 1105 11.89 -0.29 -29.26
N PRO A 1106 11.16 0.55 -28.50
CA PRO A 1106 9.71 0.42 -28.34
C PRO A 1106 8.92 0.35 -29.67
N ALA A 1107 9.42 0.99 -30.73
CA ALA A 1107 8.79 0.98 -32.05
C ALA A 1107 9.13 -0.27 -32.91
N ALA A 1108 10.16 -1.03 -32.54
CA ALA A 1108 10.62 -2.21 -33.28
C ALA A 1108 11.18 -3.31 -32.34
N PRO A 1109 10.42 -3.73 -31.31
CA PRO A 1109 10.93 -4.61 -30.28
C PRO A 1109 11.20 -6.01 -30.81
N CYS A 1110 12.09 -6.73 -30.14
CA CYS A 1110 12.24 -8.16 -30.30
C CYS A 1110 12.61 -8.83 -28.97
N VAL A 1111 12.40 -10.14 -28.91
CA VAL A 1111 12.76 -10.97 -27.76
C VAL A 1111 13.93 -11.86 -28.15
N ALA A 1112 15.01 -11.82 -27.37
CA ALA A 1112 16.09 -12.80 -27.45
C ALA A 1112 15.67 -14.12 -26.80
N GLY A 1113 14.80 -14.06 -25.78
CA GLY A 1113 14.14 -15.21 -25.16
C GLY A 1113 13.60 -14.89 -23.76
N TRP A 1114 13.19 -15.95 -23.06
CA TRP A 1114 12.57 -15.92 -21.74
C TRP A 1114 13.23 -16.93 -20.80
N GLU A 1115 13.20 -16.58 -19.51
CA GLU A 1115 13.24 -17.54 -18.42
C GLU A 1115 11.79 -17.91 -18.05
N ALA A 1116 11.52 -19.19 -17.81
CA ALA A 1116 10.27 -19.66 -17.24
C ALA A 1116 10.51 -20.60 -16.06
N ARG A 1117 9.67 -20.51 -15.03
CA ARG A 1117 9.74 -21.34 -13.81
C ARG A 1117 8.47 -22.16 -13.67
N ALA A 1118 8.60 -23.39 -13.17
CA ALA A 1118 7.47 -24.27 -12.91
C ALA A 1118 6.55 -23.74 -11.80
N LEU A 1119 5.26 -24.01 -11.94
CA LEU A 1119 4.27 -23.68 -10.92
C LEU A 1119 4.34 -24.69 -9.76
N GLY A 1120 4.23 -24.20 -8.52
CA GLY A 1120 4.31 -25.02 -7.31
C GLY A 1120 5.73 -25.32 -6.83
N ARG A 1121 5.90 -26.46 -6.13
CA ARG A 1121 7.14 -26.80 -5.39
C ARG A 1121 8.23 -27.50 -6.22
N ALA A 1122 7.98 -27.77 -7.51
CA ALA A 1122 8.94 -28.47 -8.36
C ALA A 1122 10.05 -27.51 -8.82
N PRO A 1123 11.34 -27.75 -8.48
CA PRO A 1123 12.44 -26.89 -8.89
C PRO A 1123 12.79 -27.17 -10.36
N ILE A 1124 11.98 -26.66 -11.29
CA ILE A 1124 12.18 -26.81 -12.73
C ILE A 1124 12.16 -25.42 -13.36
N SER A 1125 13.18 -25.12 -14.18
CA SER A 1125 13.23 -23.91 -15.00
C SER A 1125 13.43 -24.24 -16.47
N ALA A 1126 13.12 -23.30 -17.35
CA ALA A 1126 13.40 -23.39 -18.77
C ALA A 1126 13.98 -22.08 -19.30
N ILE A 1127 14.98 -22.19 -20.17
CA ILE A 1127 15.47 -21.07 -20.97
C ILE A 1127 14.96 -21.29 -22.40
N VAL A 1128 14.12 -20.36 -22.86
CA VAL A 1128 13.38 -20.43 -24.12
C VAL A 1128 13.78 -19.25 -24.99
N PRO A 1129 14.67 -19.42 -25.99
CA PRO A 1129 15.01 -18.35 -26.93
C PRO A 1129 13.80 -17.87 -27.73
N GLY A 1130 13.87 -16.62 -28.21
CA GLY A 1130 12.87 -16.07 -29.13
C GLY A 1130 12.78 -16.85 -30.44
N ASP A 1131 13.93 -17.37 -30.91
CA ASP A 1131 13.97 -18.41 -31.93
C ASP A 1131 13.65 -19.76 -31.29
N LEU A 1132 12.36 -20.11 -31.25
CA LEU A 1132 11.81 -21.28 -30.56
C LEU A 1132 12.30 -22.63 -31.12
N ALA A 1133 13.14 -22.63 -32.17
CA ALA A 1133 13.73 -23.83 -32.76
C ALA A 1133 14.57 -24.67 -31.79
N GLN A 1134 15.14 -24.07 -30.73
CA GLN A 1134 15.89 -24.79 -29.71
C GLN A 1134 15.79 -24.09 -28.35
N ALA A 1135 15.37 -24.82 -27.33
CA ALA A 1135 15.25 -24.37 -25.94
C ALA A 1135 15.77 -25.46 -24.97
N TRP A 1136 15.86 -25.16 -23.67
CA TRP A 1136 16.39 -26.09 -22.66
C TRP A 1136 15.52 -26.11 -21.41
N LEU A 1137 15.28 -27.31 -20.90
CA LEU A 1137 14.65 -27.59 -19.61
C LEU A 1137 15.73 -27.97 -18.60
N PHE A 1138 15.62 -27.48 -17.35
CA PHE A 1138 16.59 -27.70 -16.27
C PHE A 1138 15.89 -28.17 -14.99
N ARG A 1139 16.55 -29.04 -14.23
CA ARG A 1139 16.14 -29.49 -12.90
C ARG A 1139 17.34 -29.88 -12.03
N PRO A 1140 17.25 -29.85 -10.68
CA PRO A 1140 18.22 -30.52 -9.83
C PRO A 1140 18.37 -32.00 -10.20
N ALA A 1141 19.61 -32.48 -10.21
CA ALA A 1141 19.91 -33.85 -10.63
C ALA A 1141 19.40 -34.87 -9.60
N ALA A 1142 18.83 -35.99 -10.08
CA ALA A 1142 18.29 -37.01 -9.20
C ALA A 1142 19.41 -37.82 -8.50
N GLY A 1143 19.13 -38.30 -7.28
CA GLY A 1143 20.04 -39.12 -6.48
C GLY A 1143 20.61 -38.39 -5.26
N PRO A 1144 21.51 -39.03 -4.49
CA PRO A 1144 22.19 -38.35 -3.40
C PRO A 1144 23.00 -37.19 -3.97
N SER A 1145 22.78 -35.98 -3.46
CA SER A 1145 23.73 -34.88 -3.66
C SER A 1145 25.11 -35.41 -3.24
N PRO A 1146 26.15 -35.33 -4.11
CA PRO A 1146 27.49 -35.67 -3.67
C PRO A 1146 27.82 -34.79 -2.47
N ALA A 1147 28.62 -35.30 -1.52
CA ALA A 1147 28.98 -34.55 -0.31
C ALA A 1147 29.75 -33.23 -0.58
N ASN A 1148 29.93 -32.86 -1.85
CA ASN A 1148 30.83 -31.86 -2.39
C ASN A 1148 30.15 -30.93 -3.45
N GLY A 1149 28.82 -30.73 -3.44
CA GLY A 1149 28.18 -29.62 -4.18
C GLY A 1149 26.88 -29.93 -4.94
N THR A 1150 26.21 -28.86 -5.40
CA THR A 1150 24.97 -28.90 -6.19
C THR A 1150 25.22 -29.52 -7.57
N ALA A 1151 24.24 -30.25 -8.10
CA ALA A 1151 24.28 -30.79 -9.45
C ALA A 1151 22.91 -30.65 -10.11
N ILE A 1152 22.90 -30.37 -11.41
CA ILE A 1152 21.67 -30.23 -12.21
C ILE A 1152 21.69 -31.16 -13.41
N GLU A 1153 20.52 -31.37 -14.00
CA GLU A 1153 20.32 -32.01 -15.28
C GLU A 1153 19.65 -31.03 -16.24
N LEU A 1154 20.10 -31.04 -17.50
CA LEU A 1154 19.49 -30.27 -18.58
C LEU A 1154 19.04 -31.17 -19.74
N ARG A 1155 17.99 -30.76 -20.45
CA ARG A 1155 17.49 -31.48 -21.63
C ARG A 1155 17.06 -30.49 -22.73
N PRO A 1156 17.52 -30.66 -23.99
CA PRO A 1156 17.09 -29.81 -25.09
C PRO A 1156 15.66 -30.15 -25.56
N MET A 1157 14.94 -29.11 -25.96
CA MET A 1157 13.55 -29.17 -26.43
C MET A 1157 13.33 -28.22 -27.61
N THR A 1158 12.24 -28.44 -28.35
CA THR A 1158 11.77 -27.57 -29.44
C THR A 1158 10.44 -26.96 -29.04
N CYS A 1159 10.23 -25.67 -29.31
CA CYS A 1159 9.04 -24.94 -28.88
C CYS A 1159 8.28 -24.30 -30.06
N ARG A 1160 7.02 -23.92 -29.84
CA ARG A 1160 6.22 -23.07 -30.74
C ARG A 1160 5.18 -22.26 -29.95
N PHE A 1161 4.77 -21.11 -30.47
CA PHE A 1161 3.57 -20.45 -29.99
C PHE A 1161 2.33 -21.23 -30.44
N ASP A 1162 1.40 -21.48 -29.52
CA ASP A 1162 0.12 -22.13 -29.77
C ASP A 1162 -1.01 -21.42 -29.01
N PRO A 1163 -1.67 -20.41 -29.63
CA PRO A 1163 -2.82 -19.73 -29.05
C PRO A 1163 -4.04 -20.65 -28.79
N GLY A 1164 -4.05 -21.86 -29.34
CA GLY A 1164 -5.11 -22.86 -29.13
C GLY A 1164 -4.83 -23.84 -27.98
N ALA A 1165 -3.63 -23.83 -27.41
CA ALA A 1165 -3.27 -24.73 -26.33
C ALA A 1165 -4.11 -24.50 -25.06
N LYS A 1166 -4.55 -25.58 -24.43
CA LYS A 1166 -5.31 -25.51 -23.17
C LYS A 1166 -4.37 -25.14 -22.02
N VAL A 1167 -4.54 -23.91 -21.51
CA VAL A 1167 -3.84 -23.42 -20.32
C VAL A 1167 -4.46 -24.05 -19.05
N PRO A 1168 -3.68 -24.76 -18.22
CA PRO A 1168 -4.16 -25.37 -16.97
C PRO A 1168 -4.70 -24.35 -15.96
N GLU A 1169 -5.62 -24.78 -15.10
CA GLU A 1169 -6.31 -23.86 -14.19
C GLU A 1169 -5.38 -23.20 -13.17
N SER A 1170 -4.35 -23.91 -12.71
CA SER A 1170 -3.31 -23.39 -11.82
C SER A 1170 -2.60 -22.15 -12.36
N VAL A 1171 -2.50 -21.98 -13.68
CA VAL A 1171 -1.89 -20.79 -14.28
C VAL A 1171 -2.69 -19.55 -13.95
N TRP A 1172 -4.03 -19.63 -13.88
CA TRP A 1172 -4.91 -18.49 -13.61
C TRP A 1172 -4.99 -18.10 -12.12
N ASN A 1173 -4.39 -18.92 -11.24
CA ASN A 1173 -4.24 -18.63 -9.83
C ASN A 1173 -2.90 -17.91 -9.54
N GLU A 1174 -2.03 -17.77 -10.54
CA GLU A 1174 -0.75 -17.07 -10.40
C GLU A 1174 -0.94 -15.56 -10.51
N PRO A 1175 -0.17 -14.75 -9.75
CA PRO A 1175 -0.23 -13.30 -9.86
C PRO A 1175 -0.02 -12.79 -11.30
N ALA A 1176 -0.73 -11.70 -11.64
CA ALA A 1176 -0.75 -11.07 -12.96
C ALA A 1176 -1.27 -11.94 -14.12
N THR A 1177 -2.02 -12.99 -13.81
CA THR A 1177 -2.74 -13.78 -14.80
C THR A 1177 -4.26 -13.60 -14.60
N ALA A 1178 -4.99 -13.39 -15.69
CA ALA A 1178 -6.44 -13.37 -15.67
C ALA A 1178 -7.00 -14.03 -16.93
N ARG A 1179 -8.24 -14.54 -16.88
CA ARG A 1179 -8.92 -15.02 -18.08
C ARG A 1179 -9.38 -13.82 -18.90
N VAL A 1180 -9.20 -13.85 -20.22
CA VAL A 1180 -9.97 -12.96 -21.10
C VAL A 1180 -11.45 -13.29 -20.89
N ALA A 1181 -12.23 -12.35 -20.37
CA ALA A 1181 -13.68 -12.41 -20.47
C ALA A 1181 -14.05 -12.38 -21.95
N ARG A 1182 -14.56 -13.51 -22.45
CA ARG A 1182 -14.91 -13.73 -23.87
C ARG A 1182 -16.29 -13.19 -24.20
#